data_AF-A0A2K2H8L0-F1
#
_entry.id   AF-A0A2K2H8L0-F1
#
_cell.length_a   1.000
_cell.length_b   1.000
_cell.length_c   1.000
_cell.angle_alpha   90.00
_cell.angle_beta   90.00
_cell.angle_gamma   90.00
#
_symmetry.space_group_name_H-M   'P 1'
#
loop_
_entity.id
_entity.type
_entity.pdbx_description
1 polymer ?
#
loop_
_entity_poly.entity_id
_entity_poly.type
_entity_poly.pdbx_seq_one_letter_code
_entity_poly.pdbx_strand_id
1 'polypeptide(L)'
;MQSNAHDRLASSNWIRQYPCEYCHANTVDASGQIRDLGRHVNFSKDVVFDSRWAIDGLQSPDYDAQSKVCSNIYCHSDGTTVNPEVRNFAWDLGKHADCNTCHGHPDGECSSCHSDGRTAFPPEEQWKSAMPMYANGGPGTARANSHLRHLQTNFSCENCHANTVVGSCQTAGCHDGGIPQGSMTEVGHVNASFHVNKVKDVVFKDGGSYDPATKRCSNTACHTGSDPQWGDSRDNEVLCFTCHGTTLADVDDFGSFNGIRARINMDEWVTSGHGRPASSGPYPSGNAAADFPGNPCWYCHDQDVLHKTPDNPFRLKLHQQFGKRFEKECVYCHMEGTDNECLGCHNDANSLAPQLATITSPPFSQDHAGFTDGSTSCVTSLCHPDDASRHKTGAGLWTPQQKADVRSQYIMNGVCLQCHDDDSNNRCNECHTWNGDPTQNPYRIGYDPGTGFIAGSSKAGSTHFGHKHYDKYTSEGVWGGGKFCWDCHDPHGDKNLYMIQNKVATTTDGVYGIPQTRAEVSFTRTLSGKDFARSLPPFNGICNVCHDSTAHYQKNFGDDHNSGRPCTNCHEHSFRDNHASGQACNSCHLNKPEIAHTAFSQSRDCTKCHDGVINGRMDIMRQFNGQSHHVQGRPISNRDCYACHWEATPEGLINRDHHSGYNNKTYTSTSNAPVDLVIWGPGTRPTDYQDGVTAVQFSATAIGTVNERQEIGKVSQHCLGCHSDQNNLTEPFGDCKTPRQYAWDGTSIAARYLQTGTTLWGKYSGPGLADKQLTKAFSAHGNAVANQGGWDLATGEDEALPNTRDGSQNIQCFDCHSSHGSYTTGITSSYVTFDGSHGGANLKETQAGKGGYSVTYRAQAESNALSQLNPGASQCFDCHETRSAGEKPWGFESTFGASEPIRGYRDSSRFDGGDNGVKGRWAFMAGKTGISGHFSKLSPPLDNPAGRQVNGLCAACHDPHGVSPTLGSDQQYGVPLLKGTWLTDPYKEDHPQTDVRPRSAQPQLTSSHVQIDRKAFGDLTNRTHISESPQQFAGLCLGCHPQQNLTAGMDKSQPFGSRDRVHQAVKGWGSNAEHSFPCAKCHQPHSSGLPRLMRTNCLDWKHRGELESGGVEPGWYDEQSHFPRLRYRYQPCHQSPGAKGGTETYSNYKDQQWNQVTPW
;
A
#
# COMPACT_ATOMS: atom_id res chain seq x y z
N MET A 1 -38.16 54.46 -49.18
CA MET A 1 -37.64 55.36 -48.13
C MET A 1 -37.69 54.62 -46.81
N GLN A 2 -36.65 53.86 -46.47
CA GLN A 2 -36.45 53.39 -45.10
C GLN A 2 -34.95 53.52 -44.85
N SER A 3 -34.53 54.65 -44.28
CA SER A 3 -33.19 54.65 -43.69
C SER A 3 -33.27 53.74 -42.47
N ASN A 4 -32.36 52.79 -42.34
CA ASN A 4 -32.29 51.86 -41.21
C ASN A 4 -32.40 52.58 -39.85
N ALA A 5 -32.00 53.86 -39.71
CA ALA A 5 -32.20 54.64 -38.49
C ALA A 5 -33.63 55.11 -38.21
N HIS A 6 -34.45 55.47 -39.22
CA HIS A 6 -35.86 55.82 -38.96
C HIS A 6 -36.64 54.59 -38.47
N ASP A 7 -36.37 53.44 -39.10
CA ASP A 7 -36.96 52.16 -38.69
C ASP A 7 -36.51 51.72 -37.29
N ARG A 8 -35.33 52.15 -36.82
CA ARG A 8 -34.82 51.84 -35.48
C ARG A 8 -35.23 52.84 -34.40
N LEU A 9 -35.27 54.13 -34.73
CA LEU A 9 -35.47 55.19 -33.75
C LEU A 9 -36.94 55.62 -33.60
N ALA A 10 -37.75 55.52 -34.66
CA ALA A 10 -39.11 56.08 -34.67
C ALA A 10 -40.20 55.08 -35.13
N SER A 11 -39.85 53.85 -35.52
CA SER A 11 -40.84 52.83 -35.94
C SER A 11 -41.57 52.20 -34.77
N SER A 12 -42.81 51.79 -35.01
CA SER A 12 -43.59 50.96 -34.09
C SER A 12 -42.98 49.57 -33.86
N ASN A 13 -42.09 49.11 -34.75
CA ASN A 13 -41.42 47.81 -34.65
C ASN A 13 -40.22 47.80 -33.68
N TRP A 14 -39.85 48.95 -33.11
CA TRP A 14 -38.70 49.09 -32.21
C TRP A 14 -39.12 49.66 -30.86
N ILE A 15 -38.50 49.17 -29.78
CA ILE A 15 -38.94 49.35 -28.40
C ILE A 15 -38.81 50.81 -27.88
N ARG A 16 -37.94 51.63 -28.47
CA ARG A 16 -37.60 52.98 -27.95
C ARG A 16 -38.38 54.16 -28.57
N GLN A 17 -39.33 53.90 -29.47
CA GLN A 17 -40.23 54.87 -30.15
C GLN A 17 -39.97 56.35 -29.80
N TYR A 18 -38.89 56.93 -30.32
CA TYR A 18 -38.56 58.31 -30.03
C TYR A 18 -39.61 59.19 -30.71
N PRO A 19 -40.25 60.13 -29.97
CA PRO A 19 -41.17 61.08 -30.56
C PRO A 19 -40.49 61.83 -31.71
N CYS A 20 -41.21 62.00 -32.82
CA CYS A 20 -40.69 62.70 -33.99
C CYS A 20 -40.19 64.12 -33.64
N GLU A 21 -40.74 64.75 -32.60
CA GLU A 21 -40.32 66.08 -32.11
C GLU A 21 -38.84 66.11 -31.67
N TYR A 22 -38.26 64.98 -31.26
CA TYR A 22 -36.90 64.95 -30.76
C TYR A 22 -35.89 65.29 -31.86
N CYS A 23 -36.23 65.00 -33.12
CA CYS A 23 -35.40 65.27 -34.30
C CYS A 23 -36.04 66.29 -35.25
N HIS A 24 -37.33 66.57 -35.11
CA HIS A 24 -38.10 67.46 -35.97
C HIS A 24 -38.91 68.49 -35.16
N ALA A 25 -38.30 69.09 -34.14
CA ALA A 25 -38.94 69.97 -33.15
C ALA A 25 -39.63 71.21 -33.74
N ASN A 26 -39.22 71.62 -34.95
CA ASN A 26 -39.82 72.74 -35.69
C ASN A 26 -40.93 72.33 -36.66
N THR A 27 -41.13 71.02 -36.87
CA THR A 27 -42.10 70.46 -37.81
C THR A 27 -43.25 69.75 -37.09
N VAL A 28 -42.99 69.13 -35.94
CA VAL A 28 -43.99 68.45 -35.11
C VAL A 28 -43.86 68.83 -33.63
N ASP A 29 -44.94 68.69 -32.86
CA ASP A 29 -44.98 68.99 -31.42
C ASP A 29 -44.88 67.75 -30.52
N ALA A 30 -44.92 67.99 -29.21
CA ALA A 30 -44.90 67.03 -28.09
C ALA A 30 -45.87 65.83 -28.23
N SER A 31 -46.94 66.02 -29.00
CA SER A 31 -48.01 65.04 -29.21
C SER A 31 -47.93 64.35 -30.57
N GLY A 32 -46.88 64.62 -31.34
CA GLY A 32 -46.68 64.12 -32.70
C GLY A 32 -47.53 64.84 -33.76
N GLN A 33 -48.20 65.94 -33.42
CA GLN A 33 -49.01 66.72 -34.36
C GLN A 33 -48.12 67.65 -35.19
N ILE A 34 -48.53 67.94 -36.43
CA ILE A 34 -47.78 68.83 -37.33
C ILE A 34 -47.86 70.26 -36.81
N ARG A 35 -46.71 70.82 -36.40
CA ARG A 35 -46.54 72.18 -35.90
C ARG A 35 -46.43 73.21 -37.03
N ASP A 36 -45.78 72.83 -38.13
CA ASP A 36 -45.61 73.69 -39.31
C ASP A 36 -45.89 72.88 -40.58
N LEU A 37 -47.05 73.15 -41.17
CA LEU A 37 -47.50 72.44 -42.38
C LEU A 37 -46.60 72.75 -43.58
N GLY A 38 -46.03 73.95 -43.65
CA GLY A 38 -45.15 74.37 -44.74
C GLY A 38 -43.84 73.59 -44.74
N ARG A 39 -43.24 73.37 -43.56
CA ARG A 39 -42.07 72.49 -43.40
C ARG A 39 -42.40 71.01 -43.59
N HIS A 40 -43.61 70.58 -43.24
CA HIS A 40 -44.01 69.19 -43.40
C HIS A 40 -44.11 68.76 -44.89
N VAL A 41 -44.56 69.64 -45.78
CA VAL A 41 -44.83 69.30 -47.20
C VAL A 41 -43.85 69.91 -48.20
N ASN A 42 -42.74 70.51 -47.76
CA ASN A 42 -41.77 71.20 -48.64
C ASN A 42 -40.84 70.27 -49.45
N PHE A 43 -41.05 68.95 -49.39
CA PHE A 43 -40.19 67.92 -49.99
C PHE A 43 -38.73 67.90 -49.46
N SER A 44 -38.43 68.66 -48.40
CA SER A 44 -37.17 68.64 -47.65
C SER A 44 -37.32 67.82 -46.36
N LYS A 45 -36.20 67.34 -45.82
CA LYS A 45 -36.14 66.68 -44.51
C LYS A 45 -35.57 67.68 -43.50
N ASP A 46 -36.44 68.46 -42.89
CA ASP A 46 -36.04 69.51 -41.96
C ASP A 46 -35.73 68.88 -40.58
N VAL A 47 -34.46 68.58 -40.34
CA VAL A 47 -33.96 68.01 -39.07
C VAL A 47 -33.56 69.15 -38.14
N VAL A 48 -34.27 69.28 -37.02
CA VAL A 48 -33.93 70.21 -35.93
C VAL A 48 -34.23 69.51 -34.61
N PHE A 49 -33.19 69.27 -33.83
CA PHE A 49 -33.32 68.56 -32.56
C PHE A 49 -33.97 69.43 -31.48
N ASP A 50 -34.67 68.78 -30.55
CA ASP A 50 -35.20 69.44 -29.35
C ASP A 50 -34.05 69.94 -28.46
N SER A 51 -34.19 71.16 -27.93
CA SER A 51 -33.15 71.82 -27.14
C SER A 51 -32.80 71.09 -25.85
N ARG A 52 -33.68 70.19 -25.35
CA ARG A 52 -33.38 69.34 -24.19
C ARG A 52 -32.17 68.44 -24.41
N TRP A 53 -31.82 68.14 -25.66
CA TRP A 53 -30.65 67.33 -26.01
C TRP A 53 -29.37 68.13 -26.18
N ALA A 54 -29.42 69.45 -26.01
CA ALA A 54 -28.23 70.30 -26.01
C ALA A 54 -27.35 70.04 -24.79
N ILE A 55 -26.06 70.26 -24.96
CA ILE A 55 -25.05 70.17 -23.91
C ILE A 55 -24.67 71.59 -23.51
N ASP A 56 -24.81 71.92 -22.22
CA ASP A 56 -24.51 73.26 -21.71
C ASP A 56 -23.05 73.62 -21.97
N GLY A 57 -22.81 74.75 -22.65
CA GLY A 57 -21.48 75.23 -22.99
C GLY A 57 -20.90 74.70 -24.31
N LEU A 58 -21.60 73.83 -25.04
CA LEU A 58 -21.23 73.40 -26.40
C LEU A 58 -22.18 73.96 -27.46
N GLN A 59 -21.82 73.75 -28.74
CA GLN A 59 -22.69 74.10 -29.87
C GLN A 59 -24.00 73.30 -29.81
N SER A 60 -25.07 73.86 -30.38
CA SER A 60 -26.37 73.18 -30.46
C SER A 60 -26.27 71.85 -31.24
N PRO A 61 -27.11 70.86 -30.90
CA PRO A 61 -27.22 69.62 -31.67
C PRO A 61 -27.44 69.86 -33.16
N ASP A 62 -26.73 69.14 -34.02
CA ASP A 62 -26.76 69.35 -35.47
C ASP A 62 -26.77 68.04 -36.26
N TYR A 63 -27.28 68.10 -37.50
CA TYR A 63 -27.31 67.01 -38.46
C TYR A 63 -26.83 67.50 -39.84
N ASP A 64 -25.69 66.96 -40.27
CA ASP A 64 -25.18 67.21 -41.62
C ASP A 64 -25.89 66.30 -42.62
N ALA A 65 -26.68 66.90 -43.53
CA ALA A 65 -27.46 66.14 -44.51
C ALA A 65 -26.62 65.45 -45.61
N GLN A 66 -25.37 65.87 -45.85
CA GLN A 66 -24.47 65.28 -46.83
C GLN A 66 -23.69 64.09 -46.24
N SER A 67 -23.03 64.30 -45.10
CA SER A 67 -22.29 63.24 -44.41
C SER A 67 -23.20 62.31 -43.61
N LYS A 68 -24.45 62.75 -43.37
CA LYS A 68 -25.47 62.09 -42.56
C LYS A 68 -25.02 61.88 -41.11
N VAL A 69 -24.17 62.73 -40.58
CA VAL A 69 -23.63 62.61 -39.21
C VAL A 69 -24.38 63.52 -38.26
N CYS A 70 -24.75 62.99 -37.10
CA CYS A 70 -25.32 63.73 -35.98
C CYS A 70 -24.19 64.11 -34.99
N SER A 71 -24.14 65.37 -34.57
CA SER A 71 -23.11 65.93 -33.69
C SER A 71 -23.71 66.77 -32.54
N ASN A 72 -22.93 66.98 -31.47
CA ASN A 72 -23.28 67.84 -30.33
C ASN A 72 -24.57 67.46 -29.56
N ILE A 73 -24.91 66.17 -29.55
CA ILE A 73 -26.10 65.64 -28.86
C ILE A 73 -25.70 65.00 -27.53
N TYR A 74 -26.44 65.29 -26.46
CA TYR A 74 -26.19 64.74 -25.12
C TYR A 74 -26.17 63.20 -25.10
N CYS A 75 -27.08 62.53 -25.80
CA CYS A 75 -27.09 61.06 -25.91
C CYS A 75 -25.85 60.47 -26.60
N HIS A 76 -25.04 61.30 -27.28
CA HIS A 76 -23.79 60.89 -27.91
C HIS A 76 -22.56 61.32 -27.09
N SER A 77 -22.74 61.82 -25.86
CA SER A 77 -21.63 62.12 -24.97
C SER A 77 -21.31 60.96 -24.02
N ASP A 78 -20.24 61.10 -23.26
CA ASP A 78 -19.89 60.23 -22.12
C ASP A 78 -20.87 60.31 -20.91
N GLY A 79 -22.08 60.83 -21.12
CA GLY A 79 -23.13 60.98 -20.11
C GLY A 79 -22.83 62.06 -19.05
N THR A 80 -21.65 62.70 -19.08
CA THR A 80 -21.28 63.76 -18.14
C THR A 80 -21.81 65.12 -18.60
N THR A 81 -21.97 66.05 -17.65
CA THR A 81 -22.40 67.44 -17.92
C THR A 81 -21.25 68.44 -17.79
N VAL A 82 -20.04 67.97 -17.44
CA VAL A 82 -18.86 68.82 -17.19
C VAL A 82 -17.70 68.32 -18.05
N ASN A 83 -17.35 69.10 -19.07
CA ASN A 83 -16.38 68.73 -20.12
C ASN A 83 -16.66 67.35 -20.75
N PRO A 84 -17.88 67.13 -21.28
CA PRO A 84 -18.24 65.85 -21.86
C PRO A 84 -17.43 65.56 -23.12
N GLU A 85 -16.99 64.31 -23.25
CA GLU A 85 -16.51 63.79 -24.52
C GLU A 85 -17.72 63.49 -25.41
N VAL A 86 -17.85 64.19 -26.54
CA VAL A 86 -18.97 64.02 -27.49
C VAL A 86 -18.50 63.26 -28.72
N ARG A 87 -19.30 62.27 -29.13
CA ARG A 87 -19.00 61.39 -30.26
C ARG A 87 -19.93 61.67 -31.43
N ASN A 88 -19.41 61.50 -32.63
CA ASN A 88 -20.18 61.68 -33.86
C ASN A 88 -20.72 60.33 -34.33
N PHE A 89 -22.03 60.24 -34.54
CA PHE A 89 -22.68 59.02 -35.04
C PHE A 89 -23.31 59.26 -36.41
N ALA A 90 -23.04 58.37 -37.37
CA ALA A 90 -23.67 58.41 -38.67
C ALA A 90 -25.10 57.85 -38.62
N TRP A 91 -26.04 58.56 -39.23
CA TRP A 91 -27.46 58.21 -39.33
C TRP A 91 -27.69 56.88 -40.06
N ASP A 92 -26.78 56.43 -40.92
CA ASP A 92 -26.86 55.14 -41.59
C ASP A 92 -25.93 54.07 -41.02
N LEU A 93 -25.31 54.31 -39.85
CA LEU A 93 -24.48 53.32 -39.17
C LEU A 93 -25.31 52.06 -38.86
N GLY A 94 -24.93 50.92 -39.44
CA GLY A 94 -25.63 49.64 -39.29
C GLY A 94 -25.55 49.00 -37.90
N LYS A 95 -24.99 49.68 -36.90
CA LYS A 95 -24.81 49.21 -35.51
C LYS A 95 -25.70 49.99 -34.54
N HIS A 96 -26.09 49.38 -33.43
CA HIS A 96 -26.79 50.02 -32.31
C HIS A 96 -25.79 50.74 -31.39
N ALA A 97 -26.27 51.73 -30.64
CA ALA A 97 -25.52 52.35 -29.56
C ALA A 97 -25.70 51.51 -28.29
N ASP A 98 -24.62 50.91 -27.79
CA ASP A 98 -24.60 50.11 -26.57
C ASP A 98 -24.33 51.00 -25.34
N CYS A 99 -24.51 50.52 -24.11
CA CYS A 99 -24.36 51.35 -22.91
C CYS A 99 -22.98 52.04 -22.81
N ASN A 100 -21.90 51.38 -23.23
CA ASN A 100 -20.54 51.94 -23.29
C ASN A 100 -20.41 53.11 -24.28
N THR A 101 -21.28 53.22 -25.28
CA THR A 101 -21.25 54.33 -26.24
C THR A 101 -21.56 55.67 -25.57
N CYS A 102 -22.36 55.64 -24.50
CA CYS A 102 -22.71 56.78 -23.65
C CYS A 102 -21.97 56.77 -22.31
N HIS A 103 -21.66 55.62 -21.71
CA HIS A 103 -21.02 55.55 -20.39
C HIS A 103 -19.49 55.50 -20.44
N GLY A 104 -18.86 55.41 -21.62
CA GLY A 104 -17.41 55.49 -21.82
C GLY A 104 -16.82 54.35 -22.65
N HIS A 105 -15.76 54.67 -23.42
CA HIS A 105 -14.99 53.95 -24.47
C HIS A 105 -15.63 52.83 -25.34
N PRO A 106 -15.37 52.80 -26.66
CA PRO A 106 -15.78 51.70 -27.54
C PRO A 106 -15.10 50.36 -27.22
N ASP A 107 -15.75 49.25 -27.60
CA ASP A 107 -15.16 47.91 -27.53
C ASP A 107 -13.82 47.83 -28.28
N GLY A 108 -12.81 47.21 -27.65
CA GLY A 108 -11.46 47.04 -28.20
C GLY A 108 -10.39 47.96 -27.62
N GLU A 109 -10.75 49.01 -26.88
CA GLU A 109 -9.79 49.98 -26.32
C GLU A 109 -9.31 49.63 -24.89
N CYS A 110 -9.86 48.58 -24.28
CA CYS A 110 -9.54 48.14 -22.91
C CYS A 110 -8.05 47.74 -22.73
N SER A 111 -7.40 47.29 -23.80
CA SER A 111 -6.00 46.82 -23.79
C SER A 111 -4.99 47.92 -23.43
N SER A 112 -5.35 49.18 -23.60
CA SER A 112 -4.50 50.33 -23.28
C SER A 112 -4.45 50.65 -21.77
N CYS A 113 -5.44 50.19 -21.01
CA CYS A 113 -5.56 50.44 -19.57
C CYS A 113 -5.42 49.17 -18.71
N HIS A 114 -5.47 47.99 -19.33
CA HIS A 114 -5.39 46.71 -18.65
C HIS A 114 -4.16 45.92 -19.12
N SER A 115 -3.25 45.59 -18.19
CA SER A 115 -1.99 44.89 -18.45
C SER A 115 -2.16 43.41 -18.86
N ASP A 116 -3.37 42.86 -18.78
CA ASP A 116 -3.73 41.51 -19.21
C ASP A 116 -4.21 41.45 -20.67
N GLY A 117 -4.19 42.57 -21.40
CA GLY A 117 -4.53 42.60 -22.83
C GLY A 117 -6.00 42.37 -23.14
N ARG A 118 -6.90 42.43 -22.14
CA ARG A 118 -8.34 42.27 -22.36
C ARG A 118 -8.88 43.33 -23.32
N THR A 119 -9.78 42.93 -24.21
CA THR A 119 -10.37 43.81 -25.25
C THR A 119 -11.87 44.07 -25.06
N ALA A 120 -12.55 43.32 -24.19
CA ALA A 120 -13.95 43.47 -23.81
C ALA A 120 -14.25 42.77 -22.47
N PHE A 121 -15.43 43.02 -21.88
CA PHE A 121 -15.95 42.26 -20.73
C PHE A 121 -16.49 40.87 -21.17
N PRO A 122 -16.38 39.83 -20.32
CA PRO A 122 -17.05 38.54 -20.54
C PRO A 122 -18.57 38.69 -20.70
N PRO A 123 -19.26 37.80 -21.45
CA PRO A 123 -20.70 37.87 -21.69
C PRO A 123 -21.55 38.10 -20.43
N GLU A 124 -21.23 37.39 -19.34
CA GLU A 124 -21.87 37.46 -18.04
C GLU A 124 -21.62 38.77 -17.26
N GLU A 125 -20.59 39.52 -17.64
CA GLU A 125 -20.24 40.80 -17.02
C GLU A 125 -20.51 42.01 -17.92
N GLN A 126 -21.14 41.82 -19.09
CA GLN A 126 -21.42 42.90 -20.03
C GLN A 126 -22.23 44.04 -19.42
N TRP A 127 -23.03 43.78 -18.39
CA TRP A 127 -23.75 44.81 -17.63
C TRP A 127 -22.82 45.86 -16.99
N LYS A 128 -21.58 45.50 -16.66
CA LYS A 128 -20.57 46.41 -16.10
C LYS A 128 -20.17 47.50 -17.10
N SER A 129 -20.41 47.32 -18.39
CA SER A 129 -20.20 48.35 -19.44
C SER A 129 -21.15 49.57 -19.30
N ALA A 130 -22.20 49.46 -18.49
CA ALA A 130 -23.11 50.56 -18.19
C ALA A 130 -22.58 51.50 -17.09
N MET A 131 -21.46 51.16 -16.43
CA MET A 131 -20.84 52.06 -15.46
C MET A 131 -20.19 53.26 -16.16
N PRO A 132 -20.14 54.45 -15.55
CA PRO A 132 -19.34 55.55 -16.08
C PRO A 132 -17.84 55.20 -16.08
N MET A 133 -17.26 55.01 -17.27
CA MET A 133 -15.88 54.58 -17.51
C MET A 133 -14.99 55.74 -18.00
N TYR A 134 -14.96 56.84 -17.23
CA TYR A 134 -13.99 57.92 -17.41
C TYR A 134 -12.98 57.97 -16.27
N ALA A 135 -11.80 58.55 -16.52
CA ALA A 135 -10.72 58.64 -15.53
C ALA A 135 -11.17 59.32 -14.23
N ASN A 136 -10.77 58.77 -13.08
CA ASN A 136 -11.08 59.35 -11.77
C ASN A 136 -10.29 60.66 -11.57
N GLY A 137 -11.01 61.78 -11.46
CA GLY A 137 -10.42 63.10 -11.22
C GLY A 137 -9.95 63.35 -9.78
N GLY A 138 -10.16 62.39 -8.86
CA GLY A 138 -9.80 62.50 -7.44
C GLY A 138 -10.98 62.90 -6.53
N PRO A 139 -10.79 62.83 -5.20
CA PRO A 139 -11.86 63.00 -4.22
C PRO A 139 -12.57 64.35 -4.31
N GLY A 140 -13.90 64.32 -4.32
CA GLY A 140 -14.74 65.53 -4.31
C GLY A 140 -14.78 66.31 -5.63
N THR A 141 -14.04 65.87 -6.66
CA THR A 141 -13.99 66.57 -7.96
C THR A 141 -15.24 66.33 -8.82
N ALA A 142 -15.44 67.16 -9.85
CA ALA A 142 -16.57 67.01 -10.78
C ALA A 142 -16.56 65.66 -11.53
N ARG A 143 -15.35 65.14 -11.84
CA ARG A 143 -15.11 63.82 -12.43
C ARG A 143 -14.63 62.79 -11.40
N ALA A 144 -14.99 62.94 -10.13
CA ALA A 144 -14.77 61.92 -9.10
C ALA A 144 -15.44 60.60 -9.54
N ASN A 145 -14.66 59.52 -9.61
CA ASN A 145 -15.11 58.22 -10.08
C ASN A 145 -14.58 57.07 -9.20
N SER A 146 -15.47 56.48 -8.39
CA SER A 146 -15.18 55.31 -7.56
C SER A 146 -16.01 54.07 -7.95
N HIS A 147 -16.68 54.08 -9.12
CA HIS A 147 -17.58 53.00 -9.54
C HIS A 147 -16.86 51.65 -9.68
N LEU A 148 -15.68 51.63 -10.32
CA LEU A 148 -14.90 50.41 -10.53
C LEU A 148 -14.68 49.61 -9.23
N ARG A 149 -14.41 50.28 -8.11
CA ARG A 149 -14.15 49.63 -6.81
C ARG A 149 -15.39 48.94 -6.23
N HIS A 150 -16.55 49.58 -6.36
CA HIS A 150 -17.81 49.01 -5.87
C HIS A 150 -18.30 47.89 -6.80
N LEU A 151 -18.01 47.98 -8.10
CA LEU A 151 -18.38 46.95 -9.07
C LEU A 151 -17.44 45.73 -9.04
N GLN A 152 -16.18 45.88 -8.63
CA GLN A 152 -15.26 44.76 -8.37
C GLN A 152 -15.68 43.88 -7.17
N THR A 153 -16.49 44.43 -6.27
CA THR A 153 -17.09 43.70 -5.14
C THR A 153 -18.51 43.23 -5.45
N ASN A 154 -18.89 43.25 -6.74
CA ASN A 154 -20.19 42.85 -7.28
C ASN A 154 -21.39 43.58 -6.65
N PHE A 155 -21.21 44.83 -6.18
CA PHE A 155 -22.35 45.68 -5.86
C PHE A 155 -23.05 46.15 -7.13
N SER A 156 -24.32 45.77 -7.26
CA SER A 156 -25.20 46.20 -8.34
C SER A 156 -25.61 47.68 -8.23
N CYS A 157 -25.97 48.28 -9.37
CA CYS A 157 -26.18 49.72 -9.49
C CYS A 157 -27.30 50.25 -8.58
N GLU A 158 -28.35 49.46 -8.33
CA GLU A 158 -29.50 49.83 -7.50
C GLU A 158 -29.17 49.97 -6.02
N ASN A 159 -28.03 49.44 -5.56
CA ASN A 159 -27.60 49.62 -4.17
C ASN A 159 -27.34 51.11 -3.85
N CYS A 160 -26.94 51.87 -4.87
CA CYS A 160 -26.69 53.32 -4.77
C CYS A 160 -27.61 54.16 -5.67
N HIS A 161 -28.24 53.58 -6.69
CA HIS A 161 -29.10 54.27 -7.67
C HIS A 161 -30.52 53.65 -7.71
N ALA A 162 -31.13 53.45 -6.54
CA ALA A 162 -32.38 52.70 -6.39
C ALA A 162 -33.57 53.25 -7.22
N ASN A 163 -33.58 54.54 -7.53
CA ASN A 163 -34.63 55.16 -8.35
C ASN A 163 -34.36 55.10 -9.87
N THR A 164 -33.09 54.93 -10.26
CA THR A 164 -32.66 54.92 -11.66
C THR A 164 -32.75 53.53 -12.28
N VAL A 165 -32.63 52.47 -11.48
CA VAL A 165 -32.74 51.07 -11.94
C VAL A 165 -34.18 50.56 -11.75
N VAL A 166 -34.74 49.91 -12.78
CA VAL A 166 -36.11 49.36 -12.77
C VAL A 166 -36.06 47.84 -12.71
N GLY A 167 -36.81 47.24 -11.77
CA GLY A 167 -36.85 45.80 -11.50
C GLY A 167 -36.30 45.44 -10.13
N SER A 168 -36.83 44.37 -9.52
CA SER A 168 -36.32 43.86 -8.25
C SER A 168 -35.08 43.00 -8.50
N CYS A 169 -33.89 43.61 -8.53
CA CYS A 169 -32.65 42.91 -8.23
C CYS A 169 -32.65 42.60 -6.72
N GLN A 170 -33.51 41.67 -6.32
CA GLN A 170 -33.63 41.17 -4.97
C GLN A 170 -33.05 39.76 -5.03
N THR A 171 -32.01 39.52 -4.23
CA THR A 171 -31.14 38.33 -4.26
C THR A 171 -30.18 38.22 -5.46
N ALA A 172 -29.19 37.33 -5.34
CA ALA A 172 -27.84 37.35 -5.90
C ALA A 172 -27.70 37.28 -7.45
N GLY A 173 -28.70 37.76 -8.17
CA GLY A 173 -28.65 38.08 -9.58
C GLY A 173 -29.83 38.96 -9.95
N CYS A 174 -29.60 40.02 -10.73
CA CYS A 174 -30.69 40.81 -11.34
C CYS A 174 -31.62 40.00 -12.26
N HIS A 175 -31.35 38.70 -12.45
CA HIS A 175 -32.02 37.79 -13.38
C HIS A 175 -32.51 36.48 -12.73
N ASP A 176 -32.62 36.42 -11.39
CA ASP A 176 -33.05 35.22 -10.65
C ASP A 176 -34.51 34.79 -10.97
N GLY A 177 -35.30 35.65 -11.62
CA GLY A 177 -36.63 35.34 -12.16
C GLY A 177 -36.65 34.88 -13.63
N GLY A 178 -35.47 34.63 -14.22
CA GLY A 178 -35.28 34.40 -15.65
C GLY A 178 -34.69 35.62 -16.36
N ILE A 179 -33.84 35.37 -17.36
CA ILE A 179 -33.28 36.41 -18.23
C ILE A 179 -34.44 36.98 -19.07
N PRO A 180 -34.80 38.27 -18.94
CA PRO A 180 -35.71 38.88 -19.91
C PRO A 180 -35.06 38.74 -21.29
N GLN A 181 -35.76 38.19 -22.30
CA GLN A 181 -35.16 38.03 -23.63
C GLN A 181 -34.65 39.38 -24.18
N GLY A 182 -33.33 39.54 -24.28
CA GLY A 182 -32.67 40.71 -24.85
C GLY A 182 -31.43 41.17 -24.06
N SER A 183 -30.59 42.00 -24.69
CA SER A 183 -29.41 42.63 -24.05
C SER A 183 -29.82 43.65 -22.96
N MET A 184 -28.85 44.09 -22.13
CA MET A 184 -28.99 45.19 -21.14
C MET A 184 -29.38 46.51 -21.81
N THR A 185 -30.63 46.63 -22.24
CA THR A 185 -31.15 47.80 -22.95
C THR A 185 -31.91 48.72 -22.00
N GLU A 186 -31.92 50.01 -22.34
CA GLU A 186 -32.52 51.08 -21.51
C GLU A 186 -34.00 50.86 -21.16
N VAL A 187 -34.72 50.03 -21.92
CA VAL A 187 -36.17 49.83 -21.70
C VAL A 187 -36.48 48.65 -20.76
N GLY A 188 -35.51 47.79 -20.45
CA GLY A 188 -35.70 46.65 -19.54
C GLY A 188 -35.22 46.86 -18.11
N HIS A 189 -34.26 47.77 -17.88
CA HIS A 189 -33.48 47.82 -16.63
C HIS A 189 -33.31 49.22 -16.01
N VAL A 190 -33.72 50.32 -16.66
CA VAL A 190 -33.56 51.68 -16.12
C VAL A 190 -34.81 52.54 -16.29
N ASN A 191 -34.98 53.51 -15.40
CA ASN A 191 -36.08 54.46 -15.40
C ASN A 191 -35.66 55.68 -16.22
N ALA A 192 -36.26 55.86 -17.40
CA ALA A 192 -35.94 56.98 -18.29
C ALA A 192 -36.10 58.37 -17.63
N SER A 193 -36.96 58.52 -16.62
CA SER A 193 -37.13 59.78 -15.86
C SER A 193 -35.92 60.16 -14.99
N PHE A 194 -35.07 59.19 -14.63
CA PHE A 194 -33.90 59.38 -13.77
C PHE A 194 -32.56 59.05 -14.46
N HIS A 195 -32.57 58.56 -15.70
CA HIS A 195 -31.35 58.12 -16.40
C HIS A 195 -30.71 59.22 -17.26
N VAL A 196 -31.50 59.91 -18.09
CA VAL A 196 -31.03 60.97 -19.01
C VAL A 196 -31.46 62.38 -18.60
N ASN A 197 -31.78 62.57 -17.31
CA ASN A 197 -32.25 63.84 -16.74
C ASN A 197 -31.12 64.84 -16.45
N LYS A 198 -29.85 64.49 -16.76
CA LYS A 198 -28.64 65.29 -16.52
C LYS A 198 -28.28 65.51 -15.03
N VAL A 199 -28.86 64.73 -14.12
CA VAL A 199 -28.61 64.79 -12.66
C VAL A 199 -27.98 63.48 -12.17
N LYS A 200 -27.12 63.56 -11.14
CA LYS A 200 -26.56 62.37 -10.47
C LYS A 200 -27.50 61.95 -9.33
N ASP A 201 -28.49 61.13 -9.64
CA ASP A 201 -29.46 60.62 -8.67
C ASP A 201 -28.87 59.48 -7.83
N VAL A 202 -28.42 59.76 -6.60
CA VAL A 202 -27.87 58.76 -5.66
C VAL A 202 -28.86 58.53 -4.52
N VAL A 203 -29.44 57.33 -4.46
CA VAL A 203 -30.39 56.89 -3.44
C VAL A 203 -30.02 55.48 -3.01
N PHE A 204 -29.58 55.35 -1.75
CA PHE A 204 -29.15 54.07 -1.18
C PHE A 204 -30.35 53.18 -0.83
N LYS A 205 -30.27 51.91 -1.20
CA LYS A 205 -31.31 50.90 -0.96
C LYS A 205 -31.46 50.52 0.53
N ASP A 206 -30.34 50.38 1.24
CA ASP A 206 -30.28 49.95 2.66
C ASP A 206 -30.07 51.12 3.65
N GLY A 207 -30.36 52.35 3.23
CA GLY A 207 -30.22 53.56 4.06
C GLY A 207 -28.81 54.20 4.03
N GLY A 208 -28.78 55.50 4.32
CA GLY A 208 -27.60 56.36 4.20
C GLY A 208 -27.92 57.64 3.40
N SER A 209 -26.96 58.57 3.32
CA SER A 209 -27.13 59.82 2.57
C SER A 209 -25.89 60.16 1.74
N TYR A 210 -26.11 60.73 0.55
CA TYR A 210 -25.07 61.26 -0.33
C TYR A 210 -25.20 62.78 -0.45
N ASP A 211 -24.15 63.52 -0.12
CA ASP A 211 -24.09 64.97 -0.33
C ASP A 211 -23.56 65.26 -1.75
N PRO A 212 -24.37 65.79 -2.68
CA PRO A 212 -23.94 66.08 -4.04
C PRO A 212 -23.00 67.29 -4.14
N ALA A 213 -22.85 68.14 -3.12
CA ALA A 213 -21.91 69.26 -3.14
C ALA A 213 -20.51 68.80 -2.72
N THR A 214 -20.40 68.14 -1.57
CA THR A 214 -19.11 67.67 -1.03
C THR A 214 -18.72 66.27 -1.49
N LYS A 215 -19.65 65.54 -2.12
CA LYS A 215 -19.51 64.16 -2.58
C LYS A 215 -19.25 63.16 -1.44
N ARG A 216 -19.77 63.41 -0.24
CA ARG A 216 -19.59 62.55 0.95
C ARG A 216 -20.76 61.61 1.17
N CYS A 217 -20.45 60.40 1.63
CA CYS A 217 -21.43 59.40 2.04
C CYS A 217 -21.45 59.30 3.57
N SER A 218 -22.64 59.31 4.18
CA SER A 218 -22.79 59.23 5.64
C SER A 218 -23.87 58.21 6.04
N ASN A 219 -23.73 57.61 7.22
CA ASN A 219 -24.68 56.65 7.80
C ASN A 219 -25.04 55.48 6.88
N THR A 220 -24.12 55.05 6.03
CA THR A 220 -24.32 53.93 5.12
C THR A 220 -24.17 52.59 5.85
N ALA A 221 -24.93 51.56 5.45
CA ALA A 221 -24.80 50.21 6.02
C ALA A 221 -23.44 49.54 5.74
N CYS A 222 -22.69 49.99 4.73
CA CYS A 222 -21.49 49.33 4.21
C CYS A 222 -20.17 49.93 4.72
N HIS A 223 -20.15 51.20 5.16
CA HIS A 223 -18.93 51.85 5.65
C HIS A 223 -19.01 52.14 7.15
N THR A 224 -17.99 51.72 7.90
CA THR A 224 -17.86 52.00 9.34
C THR A 224 -16.61 52.84 9.58
N GLY A 225 -16.73 53.98 10.25
CA GLY A 225 -15.63 54.92 10.50
C GLY A 225 -15.96 56.34 10.04
N SER A 226 -14.95 57.11 9.62
CA SER A 226 -15.15 58.45 9.07
C SER A 226 -15.86 58.40 7.71
N ASP A 227 -16.84 59.26 7.50
CA ASP A 227 -17.60 59.39 6.25
C ASP A 227 -16.69 59.47 5.01
N PRO A 228 -16.76 58.50 4.09
CA PRO A 228 -15.91 58.49 2.90
C PRO A 228 -16.34 59.56 1.88
N GLN A 229 -15.38 60.05 1.09
CA GLN A 229 -15.61 60.99 0.00
C GLN A 229 -15.47 60.28 -1.35
N TRP A 230 -16.46 60.46 -2.24
CA TRP A 230 -16.47 59.86 -3.58
C TRP A 230 -15.30 60.40 -4.43
N GLY A 231 -14.62 59.50 -5.14
CA GLY A 231 -13.41 59.77 -5.90
C GLY A 231 -12.11 59.62 -5.12
N ASP A 232 -12.16 59.40 -3.80
CA ASP A 232 -10.95 59.18 -2.99
C ASP A 232 -10.26 57.85 -3.37
N SER A 233 -8.94 57.82 -3.23
CA SER A 233 -8.15 56.59 -3.30
C SER A 233 -7.47 56.37 -1.96
N ARG A 234 -7.79 55.27 -1.30
CA ARG A 234 -6.90 54.72 -0.28
C ARG A 234 -6.72 53.23 -0.49
N ASP A 235 -5.47 52.81 -0.29
CA ASP A 235 -4.90 51.48 -0.55
C ASP A 235 -5.43 50.36 0.35
N ASN A 236 -6.65 50.45 0.88
CA ASN A 236 -7.23 49.40 1.72
C ASN A 236 -8.49 48.86 1.05
N GLU A 237 -8.35 47.68 0.43
CA GLU A 237 -9.47 46.83 0.05
C GLU A 237 -10.44 46.63 1.24
N VAL A 238 -11.75 46.56 0.98
CA VAL A 238 -12.72 46.14 2.00
C VAL A 238 -12.55 44.64 2.21
N LEU A 239 -11.63 44.26 3.09
CA LEU A 239 -11.32 42.86 3.39
C LEU A 239 -12.24 42.30 4.46
N CYS A 240 -12.59 41.02 4.37
CA CYS A 240 -13.52 40.37 5.29
C CYS A 240 -13.11 40.58 6.76
N PHE A 241 -11.80 40.45 7.07
CA PHE A 241 -11.27 40.61 8.42
C PHE A 241 -11.34 42.06 8.96
N THR A 242 -11.51 43.08 8.12
CA THR A 242 -11.72 44.46 8.62
C THR A 242 -13.05 44.59 9.36
N CYS A 243 -14.04 43.77 8.98
CA CYS A 243 -15.34 43.71 9.63
C CYS A 243 -15.47 42.55 10.61
N HIS A 244 -14.93 41.37 10.26
CA HIS A 244 -15.06 40.13 11.02
C HIS A 244 -13.88 39.84 11.95
N GLY A 245 -12.71 40.45 11.75
CA GLY A 245 -11.55 40.25 12.62
C GLY A 245 -11.78 40.85 14.02
N THR A 246 -11.21 40.19 15.02
CA THR A 246 -11.14 40.63 16.42
C THR A 246 -9.86 40.07 17.08
N THR A 247 -9.49 40.57 18.25
CA THR A 247 -8.47 39.96 19.14
C THR A 247 -9.10 39.33 20.38
N LEU A 248 -10.44 39.37 20.47
CA LEU A 248 -11.24 38.70 21.49
C LEU A 248 -11.65 37.31 20.99
N ALA A 249 -12.29 36.53 21.85
CA ALA A 249 -12.84 35.22 21.48
C ALA A 249 -13.80 35.31 20.28
N ASP A 250 -13.84 34.23 19.51
CA ASP A 250 -14.74 34.06 18.38
C ASP A 250 -16.20 34.28 18.79
N VAL A 251 -16.94 34.93 17.90
CA VAL A 251 -18.38 35.14 18.03
C VAL A 251 -19.04 34.48 16.84
N ASP A 252 -19.65 33.32 17.08
CA ASP A 252 -20.45 32.62 16.09
C ASP A 252 -21.81 33.29 15.95
N ASP A 253 -22.14 33.74 14.74
CA ASP A 253 -23.49 34.18 14.38
C ASP A 253 -23.84 33.68 12.99
N PHE A 254 -24.95 32.95 12.89
CA PHE A 254 -25.42 32.30 11.66
C PHE A 254 -26.70 32.97 11.10
N GLY A 255 -27.13 34.08 11.73
CA GLY A 255 -28.35 34.81 11.38
C GLY A 255 -28.13 35.94 10.37
N SER A 256 -29.19 36.33 9.65
CA SER A 256 -29.17 37.45 8.71
C SER A 256 -29.33 38.79 9.45
N PHE A 257 -28.23 39.55 9.62
CA PHE A 257 -28.16 40.89 10.25
C PHE A 257 -29.12 41.11 11.44
N ASN A 258 -29.00 40.27 12.46
CA ASN A 258 -29.76 40.34 13.72
C ASN A 258 -29.17 41.34 14.74
N GLY A 259 -28.23 42.19 14.31
CA GLY A 259 -27.50 43.13 15.17
C GLY A 259 -26.26 42.55 15.86
N ILE A 260 -26.03 41.24 15.74
CA ILE A 260 -24.80 40.56 16.15
C ILE A 260 -23.92 40.40 14.90
N ARG A 261 -22.61 40.55 15.06
CA ARG A 261 -21.64 40.38 13.97
C ARG A 261 -20.80 39.16 14.28
N ALA A 262 -20.72 38.21 13.35
CA ALA A 262 -19.77 37.12 13.44
C ALA A 262 -18.33 37.65 13.53
N ARG A 263 -17.54 37.15 14.47
CA ARG A 263 -16.16 37.57 14.72
C ARG A 263 -15.20 36.39 14.78
N ILE A 264 -14.02 36.56 14.19
CA ILE A 264 -12.90 35.62 14.17
C ILE A 264 -11.70 36.25 14.87
N ASN A 265 -11.11 35.50 15.79
CA ASN A 265 -9.91 35.85 16.52
C ASN A 265 -8.69 35.75 15.60
N MET A 266 -8.15 36.92 15.26
CA MET A 266 -7.03 37.01 14.34
C MET A 266 -5.72 36.51 14.95
N ASP A 267 -5.60 36.45 16.29
CA ASP A 267 -4.43 35.89 16.94
C ASP A 267 -4.43 34.37 16.82
N GLU A 268 -5.59 33.72 16.99
CA GLU A 268 -5.72 32.28 16.82
C GLU A 268 -5.62 31.90 15.34
N TRP A 269 -6.21 32.69 14.43
CA TRP A 269 -6.05 32.57 12.96
C TRP A 269 -4.60 32.42 12.52
N VAL A 270 -3.69 33.25 13.04
CA VAL A 270 -2.27 33.26 12.62
C VAL A 270 -1.38 32.35 13.45
N THR A 271 -1.86 31.74 14.53
CA THR A 271 -1.03 30.91 15.42
C THR A 271 -1.42 29.44 15.40
N SER A 272 -2.72 29.15 15.48
CA SER A 272 -3.31 27.81 15.41
C SER A 272 -4.09 27.60 14.12
N GLY A 273 -4.67 28.64 13.51
CA GLY A 273 -5.49 28.65 12.30
C GLY A 273 -4.77 28.42 10.97
N HIS A 274 -5.53 28.44 9.89
CA HIS A 274 -5.00 28.39 8.52
C HIS A 274 -4.25 29.65 8.08
N GLY A 275 -4.29 30.74 8.87
CA GLY A 275 -3.45 31.92 8.69
C GLY A 275 -2.03 31.78 9.23
N ARG A 276 -1.69 30.63 9.83
CA ARG A 276 -0.36 30.39 10.39
C ARG A 276 0.72 30.39 9.29
N PRO A 277 1.76 31.22 9.39
CA PRO A 277 2.85 31.24 8.42
C PRO A 277 3.66 29.95 8.40
N ALA A 278 4.08 29.48 7.22
CA ALA A 278 4.91 28.28 7.08
C ALA A 278 6.25 28.41 7.82
N SER A 279 6.77 29.64 7.92
CA SER A 279 7.98 29.99 8.68
C SER A 279 7.87 29.73 10.18
N SER A 280 6.64 29.65 10.73
CA SER A 280 6.38 29.34 12.14
C SER A 280 6.44 27.83 12.45
N GLY A 281 6.84 27.02 11.47
CA GLY A 281 6.91 25.57 11.56
C GLY A 281 5.54 24.88 11.64
N PRO A 282 5.53 23.53 11.69
CA PRO A 282 4.32 22.74 11.76
C PRO A 282 3.41 23.11 12.95
N TYR A 283 2.12 22.87 12.80
CA TYR A 283 1.15 22.90 13.90
C TYR A 283 1.59 21.97 15.05
N PRO A 284 1.09 22.16 16.29
CA PRO A 284 1.36 21.25 17.41
C PRO A 284 0.98 19.78 17.13
N SER A 285 0.11 19.54 16.15
CA SER A 285 -0.26 18.24 15.60
C SER A 285 0.85 17.54 14.78
N GLY A 286 1.87 18.29 14.34
CA GLY A 286 2.89 17.83 13.39
C GLY A 286 2.55 18.10 11.91
N ASN A 287 1.35 18.60 11.60
CA ASN A 287 0.95 18.95 10.23
C ASN A 287 1.59 20.28 9.79
N ALA A 288 1.92 20.43 8.51
CA ALA A 288 2.45 21.68 7.97
C ALA A 288 1.42 22.82 8.08
N ALA A 289 1.90 24.06 8.27
CA ALA A 289 1.05 25.25 8.30
C ALA A 289 0.49 25.57 6.90
N ALA A 290 -0.76 26.04 6.84
CA ALA A 290 -1.45 26.30 5.57
C ALA A 290 -0.98 27.59 4.86
N ASP A 291 -0.58 28.63 5.62
CA ASP A 291 0.05 29.87 5.13
C ASP A 291 -0.68 30.54 3.95
N PHE A 292 -1.99 30.78 4.08
CA PHE A 292 -2.77 31.39 3.00
C PHE A 292 -2.35 32.85 2.71
N PRO A 293 -1.88 33.18 1.48
CA PRO A 293 -1.45 34.53 1.10
C PRO A 293 -2.62 35.44 0.69
N GLY A 294 -2.40 36.76 0.67
CA GLY A 294 -3.29 37.74 0.03
C GLY A 294 -4.62 37.97 0.77
N ASN A 295 -5.75 37.61 0.13
CA ASN A 295 -7.12 37.69 0.67
C ASN A 295 -7.59 36.30 1.13
N PRO A 296 -7.09 35.81 2.29
CA PRO A 296 -7.10 34.38 2.62
C PRO A 296 -8.51 33.83 2.87
N CYS A 297 -9.48 34.66 3.25
CA CYS A 297 -10.86 34.24 3.48
C CYS A 297 -11.53 33.75 2.19
N TRP A 298 -11.11 34.24 1.01
CA TRP A 298 -11.72 33.87 -0.28
C TRP A 298 -11.31 32.48 -0.79
N TYR A 299 -10.38 31.82 -0.10
CA TYR A 299 -10.10 30.40 -0.33
C TYR A 299 -11.29 29.53 0.07
N CYS A 300 -11.96 29.90 1.17
CA CYS A 300 -13.10 29.15 1.71
C CYS A 300 -14.46 29.79 1.39
N HIS A 301 -14.47 31.12 1.25
CA HIS A 301 -15.70 31.89 1.12
C HIS A 301 -15.86 32.50 -0.29
N ASP A 302 -17.07 32.41 -0.82
CA ASP A 302 -17.48 33.03 -2.06
C ASP A 302 -17.80 34.50 -1.85
N GLN A 303 -17.11 35.38 -2.59
CA GLN A 303 -17.41 36.80 -2.57
C GLN A 303 -18.73 37.13 -3.28
N ASP A 304 -19.19 36.26 -4.19
CA ASP A 304 -20.40 36.45 -5.00
C ASP A 304 -21.67 36.06 -4.22
N VAL A 305 -21.52 35.21 -3.20
CA VAL A 305 -22.62 34.93 -2.26
C VAL A 305 -22.81 36.15 -1.37
N LEU A 306 -23.93 36.84 -1.50
CA LEU A 306 -24.22 38.04 -0.73
C LEU A 306 -24.42 37.74 0.76
N HIS A 307 -24.10 38.72 1.62
CA HIS A 307 -24.56 38.72 3.00
C HIS A 307 -26.11 38.68 2.99
N LYS A 308 -26.73 37.86 3.85
CA LYS A 308 -28.19 37.59 3.97
C LYS A 308 -28.74 36.34 3.25
N THR A 309 -27.93 35.48 2.67
CA THR A 309 -28.43 34.24 2.03
C THR A 309 -28.77 33.18 3.09
N PRO A 310 -30.06 32.86 3.32
CA PRO A 310 -30.45 31.87 4.36
C PRO A 310 -29.94 30.46 4.03
N ASP A 311 -29.81 30.18 2.74
CA ASP A 311 -29.34 28.91 2.18
C ASP A 311 -27.83 28.92 1.85
N ASN A 312 -27.04 29.82 2.44
CA ASN A 312 -25.57 29.73 2.49
C ASN A 312 -25.05 30.80 3.47
N PRO A 313 -25.37 30.69 4.78
CA PRO A 313 -25.06 31.75 5.74
C PRO A 313 -23.55 31.93 5.94
N PHE A 314 -22.77 30.87 5.70
CA PHE A 314 -21.31 30.89 5.74
C PHE A 314 -20.66 31.41 4.47
N ARG A 315 -21.45 31.78 3.44
CA ARG A 315 -20.93 32.25 2.14
C ARG A 315 -19.89 31.29 1.56
N LEU A 316 -20.08 29.98 1.69
CA LEU A 316 -19.10 28.98 1.25
C LEU A 316 -18.98 28.99 -0.28
N LYS A 317 -17.74 28.89 -0.76
CA LYS A 317 -17.44 28.78 -2.20
C LYS A 317 -17.88 27.42 -2.74
N LEU A 318 -18.98 27.42 -3.48
CA LEU A 318 -19.51 26.23 -4.17
C LEU A 318 -18.96 26.21 -5.60
N HIS A 319 -17.94 25.40 -5.86
CA HIS A 319 -17.35 25.36 -7.20
C HIS A 319 -18.30 24.66 -8.19
N GLN A 320 -18.65 25.34 -9.29
CA GLN A 320 -19.51 24.76 -10.33
C GLN A 320 -18.90 23.50 -10.98
N GLN A 321 -17.57 23.36 -10.99
CA GLN A 321 -16.94 22.10 -11.42
C GLN A 321 -17.35 20.93 -10.52
N PHE A 322 -17.44 21.04 -9.19
CA PHE A 322 -17.82 19.89 -8.35
C PHE A 322 -19.28 19.45 -8.56
N GLY A 323 -20.17 20.40 -8.88
CA GLY A 323 -21.53 20.10 -9.31
C GLY A 323 -21.59 19.32 -10.63
N LYS A 324 -20.68 19.58 -11.58
CA LYS A 324 -20.60 18.92 -12.90
C LYS A 324 -19.69 17.69 -12.94
N ARG A 325 -18.74 17.58 -12.01
CA ARG A 325 -17.78 16.49 -11.84
C ARG A 325 -18.41 15.28 -11.18
N PHE A 326 -19.16 15.50 -10.09
CA PHE A 326 -19.96 14.44 -9.46
C PHE A 326 -20.88 13.73 -10.47
N GLU A 327 -21.59 14.53 -11.28
CA GLU A 327 -22.56 14.03 -12.27
C GLU A 327 -21.93 13.19 -13.38
N LYS A 328 -20.62 13.29 -13.62
CA LYS A 328 -19.93 12.64 -14.75
C LYS A 328 -18.93 11.57 -14.31
N GLU A 329 -18.17 11.81 -13.24
CA GLU A 329 -17.07 10.95 -12.78
C GLU A 329 -17.57 9.87 -11.80
N CYS A 330 -18.48 10.23 -10.87
CA CYS A 330 -19.02 9.30 -9.89
C CYS A 330 -20.19 8.49 -10.46
N VAL A 331 -21.06 9.12 -11.26
CA VAL A 331 -22.26 8.50 -11.86
C VAL A 331 -21.92 7.32 -12.78
N TYR A 332 -20.72 7.29 -13.37
CA TYR A 332 -20.25 6.15 -14.16
C TYR A 332 -20.27 4.82 -13.37
N CYS A 333 -19.88 4.87 -12.08
CA CYS A 333 -19.92 3.72 -11.18
C CYS A 333 -21.15 3.71 -10.26
N HIS A 334 -21.88 4.83 -10.15
CA HIS A 334 -22.87 5.09 -9.10
C HIS A 334 -24.18 5.68 -9.64
N MET A 335 -24.64 5.15 -10.77
CA MET A 335 -25.85 5.62 -11.45
C MET A 335 -27.14 5.01 -10.90
N GLU A 336 -28.24 5.75 -11.06
CA GLU A 336 -29.61 5.23 -10.87
C GLU A 336 -30.05 4.35 -12.06
N GLY A 337 -29.40 4.51 -13.22
CA GLY A 337 -29.62 3.72 -14.42
C GLY A 337 -30.78 4.22 -15.27
N THR A 338 -30.98 5.54 -15.32
CA THR A 338 -32.04 6.20 -16.07
C THR A 338 -31.58 6.63 -17.47
N ASP A 339 -32.50 6.73 -18.44
CA ASP A 339 -32.18 7.18 -19.81
C ASP A 339 -31.56 8.59 -19.83
N ASN A 340 -32.02 9.49 -18.94
CA ASN A 340 -31.47 10.85 -18.82
C ASN A 340 -30.02 10.87 -18.34
N GLU A 341 -29.62 9.98 -17.42
CA GLU A 341 -28.21 9.86 -17.02
C GLU A 341 -27.35 9.36 -18.18
N CYS A 342 -27.83 8.37 -18.91
CA CYS A 342 -27.14 7.84 -20.09
C CYS A 342 -26.94 8.91 -21.16
N LEU A 343 -27.98 9.70 -21.46
CA LEU A 343 -27.92 10.79 -22.45
C LEU A 343 -27.05 11.96 -21.99
N GLY A 344 -27.03 12.26 -20.69
CA GLY A 344 -26.10 13.22 -20.09
C GLY A 344 -24.64 12.84 -20.26
N CYS A 345 -24.33 11.54 -20.36
CA CYS A 345 -22.98 11.03 -20.60
C CYS A 345 -22.66 10.78 -22.09
N HIS A 346 -23.64 10.45 -22.93
CA HIS A 346 -23.38 10.00 -24.30
C HIS A 346 -23.83 10.95 -25.41
N ASN A 347 -24.56 12.02 -25.07
CA ASN A 347 -25.09 12.99 -26.02
C ASN A 347 -24.79 14.47 -25.67
N ASP A 348 -24.15 14.74 -24.53
CA ASP A 348 -23.66 16.08 -24.16
C ASP A 348 -22.25 16.32 -24.76
N ALA A 349 -22.08 17.47 -25.42
CA ALA A 349 -20.81 17.89 -26.02
C ALA A 349 -19.67 18.09 -25.00
N ASN A 350 -20.02 18.32 -23.72
CA ASN A 350 -19.09 18.42 -22.61
C ASN A 350 -18.90 17.09 -21.87
N SER A 351 -19.39 15.98 -22.44
CA SER A 351 -19.25 14.66 -21.85
C SER A 351 -18.02 13.90 -22.34
N LEU A 352 -17.63 12.89 -21.57
CA LEU A 352 -16.44 12.06 -21.72
C LEU A 352 -16.54 11.03 -22.87
N ALA A 353 -17.74 10.81 -23.44
CA ALA A 353 -17.96 9.88 -24.54
C ALA A 353 -19.13 10.31 -25.45
N PRO A 354 -19.01 11.43 -26.21
CA PRO A 354 -20.04 11.91 -27.12
C PRO A 354 -20.04 11.06 -28.40
N GLN A 355 -20.44 9.79 -28.29
CA GLN A 355 -20.27 8.81 -29.36
C GLN A 355 -21.58 8.16 -29.79
N LEU A 356 -22.73 8.49 -29.17
CA LEU A 356 -23.99 7.79 -29.44
C LEU A 356 -24.42 7.88 -30.92
N ALA A 357 -24.15 9.03 -31.57
CA ALA A 357 -24.45 9.24 -32.99
C ALA A 357 -23.38 8.70 -33.96
N THR A 358 -22.20 8.29 -33.47
CA THR A 358 -21.04 7.90 -34.29
C THR A 358 -20.67 6.41 -34.18
N ILE A 359 -21.32 5.66 -33.28
CA ILE A 359 -21.18 4.21 -33.16
C ILE A 359 -21.96 3.52 -34.29
N THR A 360 -21.33 3.37 -35.46
CA THR A 360 -21.95 2.78 -36.67
C THR A 360 -21.23 1.54 -37.20
N SER A 361 -20.23 0.99 -36.48
CA SER A 361 -19.39 -0.11 -37.00
C SER A 361 -19.16 -1.24 -35.97
N PRO A 362 -18.94 -2.49 -36.43
CA PRO A 362 -18.88 -3.69 -35.57
C PRO A 362 -17.86 -3.57 -34.42
N PRO A 363 -18.14 -4.14 -33.24
CA PRO A 363 -19.01 -5.32 -33.02
C PRO A 363 -20.50 -5.01 -32.77
N PHE A 364 -20.90 -3.74 -32.77
CA PHE A 364 -22.25 -3.31 -32.42
C PHE A 364 -23.17 -3.34 -33.65
N SER A 365 -24.14 -4.26 -33.67
CA SER A 365 -24.96 -4.60 -34.84
C SER A 365 -26.24 -3.79 -35.01
N GLN A 366 -26.43 -2.68 -34.27
CA GLN A 366 -27.62 -1.81 -34.36
C GLN A 366 -27.28 -0.32 -34.42
N ASP A 367 -28.09 0.43 -35.15
CA ASP A 367 -28.04 1.90 -35.28
C ASP A 367 -28.53 2.57 -34.00
N HIS A 368 -27.65 3.36 -33.36
CA HIS A 368 -27.93 4.06 -32.10
C HIS A 368 -28.52 5.47 -32.29
N ALA A 369 -28.72 5.92 -33.55
CA ALA A 369 -29.26 7.25 -33.83
C ALA A 369 -30.65 7.49 -33.21
N GLY A 370 -31.53 6.49 -33.21
CA GLY A 370 -32.87 6.57 -32.61
C GLY A 370 -32.93 6.60 -31.08
N PHE A 371 -31.78 6.55 -30.40
CA PHE A 371 -31.70 6.69 -28.94
C PHE A 371 -31.26 8.10 -28.52
N THR A 372 -30.76 8.91 -29.45
CA THR A 372 -30.19 10.25 -29.18
C THR A 372 -31.23 11.29 -28.76
N ASP A 373 -32.48 11.14 -29.17
CA ASP A 373 -33.58 12.07 -28.90
C ASP A 373 -34.56 11.57 -27.82
N GLY A 374 -34.23 10.45 -27.16
CA GLY A 374 -35.07 9.83 -26.14
C GLY A 374 -36.32 9.13 -26.68
N SER A 375 -36.48 8.98 -28.00
CA SER A 375 -37.62 8.29 -28.61
C SER A 375 -37.63 6.77 -28.35
N THR A 376 -36.45 6.19 -28.06
CA THR A 376 -36.28 4.78 -27.67
C THR A 376 -35.42 4.71 -26.40
N SER A 377 -35.89 3.96 -25.38
CA SER A 377 -35.18 3.81 -24.11
C SER A 377 -33.92 2.95 -24.24
N CYS A 378 -32.82 3.42 -23.65
CA CYS A 378 -31.57 2.67 -23.49
C CYS A 378 -31.74 1.52 -22.48
N VAL A 379 -32.64 1.68 -21.52
CA VAL A 379 -32.83 0.79 -20.37
C VAL A 379 -33.84 -0.33 -20.66
N THR A 380 -34.95 -0.03 -21.35
CA THR A 380 -36.02 -1.01 -21.61
C THR A 380 -35.90 -1.75 -22.94
N SER A 381 -34.91 -1.40 -23.78
CA SER A 381 -34.66 -2.03 -25.09
C SER A 381 -33.98 -3.41 -25.00
N LEU A 382 -33.79 -3.96 -23.80
CA LEU A 382 -33.16 -5.27 -23.51
C LEU A 382 -31.67 -5.38 -23.90
N CYS A 383 -31.05 -4.33 -24.45
CA CYS A 383 -29.64 -4.30 -24.83
C CYS A 383 -28.71 -3.91 -23.68
N HIS A 384 -29.17 -3.03 -22.77
CA HIS A 384 -28.44 -2.62 -21.56
C HIS A 384 -29.26 -2.88 -20.28
N PRO A 385 -29.64 -4.14 -19.99
CA PRO A 385 -30.55 -4.45 -18.88
C PRO A 385 -29.94 -4.28 -17.47
N ASP A 386 -28.62 -4.32 -17.33
CA ASP A 386 -27.91 -4.33 -16.04
C ASP A 386 -26.55 -3.64 -16.11
N ASP A 387 -25.90 -3.43 -14.97
CA ASP A 387 -24.58 -2.81 -14.91
C ASP A 387 -23.51 -3.62 -15.67
N ALA A 388 -23.64 -4.95 -15.75
CA ALA A 388 -22.74 -5.83 -16.51
C ALA A 388 -22.79 -5.58 -18.04
N SER A 389 -23.89 -5.03 -18.55
CA SER A 389 -24.10 -4.68 -19.95
C SER A 389 -24.04 -3.16 -20.23
N ARG A 390 -24.06 -2.32 -19.18
CA ARG A 390 -23.95 -0.86 -19.28
C ARG A 390 -22.51 -0.36 -19.15
N HIS A 391 -21.87 -0.62 -18.01
CA HIS A 391 -20.54 -0.05 -17.67
C HIS A 391 -19.53 -1.10 -17.20
N LYS A 392 -19.98 -2.34 -16.97
CA LYS A 392 -19.14 -3.46 -16.48
C LYS A 392 -18.39 -3.13 -15.19
N THR A 393 -19.00 -2.30 -14.32
CA THR A 393 -18.34 -1.84 -13.09
C THR A 393 -18.59 -2.76 -11.90
N GLY A 394 -19.60 -3.64 -11.95
CA GLY A 394 -19.96 -4.53 -10.84
C GLY A 394 -20.56 -3.80 -9.63
N ALA A 395 -20.96 -2.53 -9.78
CA ALA A 395 -21.41 -1.67 -8.67
C ALA A 395 -22.94 -1.65 -8.47
N GLY A 396 -23.71 -2.23 -9.39
CA GLY A 396 -25.17 -2.19 -9.36
C GLY A 396 -25.75 -0.79 -9.57
N LEU A 397 -27.08 -0.66 -9.45
CA LEU A 397 -27.78 0.63 -9.56
C LEU A 397 -28.04 1.22 -8.17
N TRP A 398 -27.89 2.53 -8.05
CA TRP A 398 -28.04 3.28 -6.81
C TRP A 398 -29.44 3.88 -6.67
N THR A 399 -29.85 4.17 -5.44
CA THR A 399 -31.09 4.93 -5.17
C THR A 399 -30.83 6.45 -5.29
N PRO A 400 -31.87 7.26 -5.59
CA PRO A 400 -31.77 8.72 -5.61
C PRO A 400 -31.20 9.30 -4.31
N GLN A 401 -31.52 8.68 -3.16
CA GLN A 401 -31.05 9.10 -1.85
C GLN A 401 -29.55 8.81 -1.64
N GLN A 402 -29.06 7.65 -2.09
CA GLN A 402 -27.61 7.32 -2.03
C GLN A 402 -26.80 8.23 -2.94
N LYS A 403 -27.32 8.50 -4.14
CA LYS A 403 -26.69 9.44 -5.07
C LYS A 403 -26.70 10.87 -4.53
N ALA A 404 -27.80 11.32 -3.93
CA ALA A 404 -27.91 12.64 -3.30
C ALA A 404 -27.01 12.79 -2.06
N ASP A 405 -26.84 11.72 -1.27
CA ASP A 405 -25.93 11.70 -0.11
C ASP A 405 -24.46 11.84 -0.54
N VAL A 406 -24.02 11.05 -1.52
CA VAL A 406 -22.64 11.14 -2.04
C VAL A 406 -22.42 12.44 -2.82
N ARG A 407 -23.42 12.92 -3.57
CA ARG A 407 -23.40 14.26 -4.20
C ARG A 407 -23.19 15.34 -3.16
N SER A 408 -23.96 15.26 -2.07
CA SER A 408 -23.85 16.18 -0.96
C SER A 408 -22.43 16.09 -0.42
N GLN A 409 -21.94 14.93 0.00
CA GLN A 409 -20.58 14.73 0.53
C GLN A 409 -19.50 15.34 -0.39
N TYR A 410 -19.58 15.11 -1.70
CA TYR A 410 -18.61 15.65 -2.67
C TYR A 410 -18.68 17.18 -2.80
N ILE A 411 -19.88 17.75 -2.78
CA ILE A 411 -20.10 19.22 -2.72
C ILE A 411 -19.59 19.81 -1.40
N MET A 412 -19.80 19.10 -0.29
CA MET A 412 -19.39 19.53 1.07
C MET A 412 -17.88 19.57 1.21
N ASN A 413 -17.21 18.71 0.46
CA ASN A 413 -15.77 18.59 0.45
C ASN A 413 -15.12 19.66 -0.46
N GLY A 414 -15.84 20.30 -1.40
CA GLY A 414 -15.28 21.10 -2.50
C GLY A 414 -14.32 22.23 -2.12
N VAL A 415 -14.53 22.92 -0.99
CA VAL A 415 -13.65 24.04 -0.61
C VAL A 415 -12.40 23.61 0.16
N CYS A 416 -12.49 22.49 0.87
CA CYS A 416 -11.36 21.89 1.58
C CYS A 416 -10.58 20.93 0.64
N LEU A 417 -11.25 20.21 -0.26
CA LEU A 417 -10.65 19.34 -1.29
C LEU A 417 -9.86 20.10 -2.33
N GLN A 418 -10.13 21.39 -2.51
CA GLN A 418 -9.30 22.26 -3.34
C GLN A 418 -7.80 22.14 -3.00
N CYS A 419 -7.47 21.82 -1.73
CA CYS A 419 -6.13 21.52 -1.26
C CYS A 419 -5.95 20.07 -0.79
N HIS A 420 -7.00 19.23 -0.82
CA HIS A 420 -7.03 17.93 -0.16
C HIS A 420 -7.49 16.73 -1.03
N ASP A 421 -7.59 16.89 -2.35
CA ASP A 421 -7.78 15.78 -3.30
C ASP A 421 -6.48 15.47 -4.06
N ASP A 422 -6.25 14.19 -4.36
CA ASP A 422 -5.01 13.70 -4.96
C ASP A 422 -5.24 13.02 -6.32
N ASP A 423 -4.91 13.72 -7.40
CA ASP A 423 -4.76 13.17 -8.77
C ASP A 423 -3.27 12.91 -9.12
N SER A 424 -2.39 12.66 -8.14
CA SER A 424 -0.95 12.38 -8.38
C SER A 424 -0.67 11.12 -9.19
N ASN A 425 -1.69 10.28 -9.41
CA ASN A 425 -1.62 9.12 -10.30
C ASN A 425 -2.26 9.37 -11.67
N ASN A 426 -2.68 10.61 -11.98
CA ASN A 426 -3.10 11.05 -13.31
C ASN A 426 -4.29 10.27 -13.91
N ARG A 427 -5.08 9.57 -13.10
CA ARG A 427 -6.14 8.65 -13.54
C ARG A 427 -7.19 9.35 -14.40
N CYS A 428 -7.47 10.62 -14.13
CA CYS A 428 -8.38 11.43 -14.93
C CYS A 428 -7.85 11.64 -16.36
N ASN A 429 -6.55 11.88 -16.51
CA ASN A 429 -5.92 12.11 -17.82
C ASN A 429 -5.44 10.81 -18.49
N GLU A 430 -5.58 9.65 -17.83
CA GLU A 430 -5.40 8.32 -18.44
C GLU A 430 -6.62 7.91 -19.29
N CYS A 431 -7.81 8.39 -18.94
CA CYS A 431 -9.05 8.16 -19.70
C CYS A 431 -9.45 9.36 -20.59
N HIS A 432 -8.93 10.56 -20.32
CA HIS A 432 -9.22 11.77 -21.09
C HIS A 432 -7.96 12.38 -21.69
N THR A 433 -7.99 12.63 -23.00
CA THR A 433 -6.93 13.35 -23.69
C THR A 433 -6.94 14.82 -23.30
N TRP A 434 -5.94 15.20 -22.50
CA TRP A 434 -5.59 16.58 -22.23
C TRP A 434 -4.50 17.04 -23.20
N ASN A 435 -4.65 18.26 -23.73
CA ASN A 435 -3.77 18.86 -24.73
C ASN A 435 -2.48 19.47 -24.14
N GLY A 436 -2.25 19.35 -22.84
CA GLY A 436 -1.02 19.80 -22.16
C GLY A 436 -1.06 21.24 -21.65
N ASP A 437 -2.15 21.99 -21.87
CA ASP A 437 -2.32 23.35 -21.34
C ASP A 437 -2.88 23.34 -19.89
N PRO A 438 -2.12 23.77 -18.88
CA PRO A 438 -2.55 23.73 -17.47
C PRO A 438 -3.80 24.58 -17.17
N THR A 439 -4.06 25.63 -17.96
CA THR A 439 -5.21 26.52 -17.78
C THR A 439 -6.50 25.97 -18.36
N GLN A 440 -6.40 24.93 -19.20
CA GLN A 440 -7.52 24.27 -19.88
C GLN A 440 -7.76 22.85 -19.39
N ASN A 441 -6.99 22.35 -18.40
CA ASN A 441 -7.23 21.04 -17.80
C ASN A 441 -8.52 21.07 -16.97
N PRO A 442 -9.63 20.45 -17.42
CA PRO A 442 -10.90 20.53 -16.72
C PRO A 442 -10.93 19.66 -15.45
N TYR A 443 -9.90 18.84 -15.22
CA TYR A 443 -9.77 17.86 -14.13
C TYR A 443 -8.72 18.25 -13.08
N ARG A 444 -8.02 19.38 -13.23
CA ARG A 444 -7.06 19.89 -12.24
C ARG A 444 -7.80 20.48 -11.01
N ILE A 445 -7.35 20.16 -9.80
CA ILE A 445 -7.92 20.63 -8.52
C ILE A 445 -6.94 21.61 -7.86
N GLY A 446 -7.47 22.70 -7.29
CA GLY A 446 -6.71 23.70 -6.52
C GLY A 446 -6.43 25.01 -7.25
N TYR A 447 -7.15 26.10 -6.91
CA TYR A 447 -7.02 27.42 -7.56
C TYR A 447 -6.94 28.62 -6.59
N ASP A 448 -5.77 29.24 -6.45
CA ASP A 448 -5.58 30.51 -5.74
C ASP A 448 -5.95 31.71 -6.66
N PRO A 449 -6.87 32.61 -6.25
CA PRO A 449 -7.17 33.85 -6.97
C PRO A 449 -5.96 34.80 -7.19
N GLY A 450 -4.89 34.67 -6.41
CA GLY A 450 -3.68 35.52 -6.49
C GLY A 450 -2.47 34.88 -7.18
N THR A 451 -2.34 33.55 -7.16
CA THR A 451 -1.17 32.84 -7.71
C THR A 451 -1.50 31.73 -8.72
N GLY A 452 -2.78 31.48 -8.99
CA GLY A 452 -3.24 30.46 -9.92
C GLY A 452 -3.35 29.07 -9.29
N PHE A 453 -3.26 28.01 -10.10
CA PHE A 453 -3.52 26.66 -9.60
C PHE A 453 -2.45 26.16 -8.61
N ILE A 454 -2.86 25.68 -7.43
CA ILE A 454 -2.01 25.16 -6.35
C ILE A 454 -2.34 23.69 -6.05
N ALA A 455 -1.33 22.83 -5.86
CA ALA A 455 -1.54 21.43 -5.50
C ALA A 455 -1.30 21.22 -4.00
N GLY A 456 -2.25 20.62 -3.28
CA GLY A 456 -2.07 20.22 -1.89
C GLY A 456 -1.70 18.74 -1.73
N SER A 457 -1.19 18.36 -0.55
CA SER A 457 -0.52 17.06 -0.32
C SER A 457 -1.16 16.17 0.75
N SER A 458 -2.36 16.47 1.24
CA SER A 458 -3.00 15.72 2.35
C SER A 458 -4.47 15.41 2.07
N LYS A 459 -4.96 14.19 2.34
CA LYS A 459 -6.28 13.71 1.89
C LYS A 459 -7.32 13.54 3.01
N ALA A 460 -8.57 13.93 2.76
CA ALA A 460 -9.75 13.53 3.54
C ALA A 460 -10.90 13.13 2.60
N GLY A 461 -11.51 11.97 2.82
CA GLY A 461 -12.52 11.35 1.95
C GLY A 461 -13.85 11.04 2.65
N SER A 462 -14.80 10.49 1.90
CA SER A 462 -16.19 10.22 2.32
C SER A 462 -16.35 9.21 3.48
N THR A 463 -15.29 8.51 3.86
CA THR A 463 -15.27 7.54 4.97
C THR A 463 -15.16 8.16 6.36
N HIS A 464 -15.03 9.50 6.44
CA HIS A 464 -14.96 10.26 7.69
C HIS A 464 -16.32 10.39 8.41
N PHE A 465 -17.46 10.29 7.71
CA PHE A 465 -18.79 10.53 8.32
C PHE A 465 -19.64 9.28 8.57
N GLY A 466 -19.45 8.18 7.84
CA GLY A 466 -19.87 6.81 8.21
C GLY A 466 -21.37 6.53 8.52
N HIS A 467 -21.67 5.25 8.78
CA HIS A 467 -23.02 4.73 9.03
C HIS A 467 -23.68 5.29 10.30
N LYS A 468 -22.91 5.52 11.38
CA LYS A 468 -23.46 5.95 12.67
C LYS A 468 -24.05 7.37 12.66
N HIS A 469 -23.50 8.27 11.85
CA HIS A 469 -24.01 9.63 11.72
C HIS A 469 -25.30 9.65 10.86
N TYR A 470 -25.33 8.82 9.81
CA TYR A 470 -26.50 8.63 8.94
C TYR A 470 -27.67 7.92 9.64
N ASP A 471 -27.40 6.97 10.53
CA ASP A 471 -28.45 6.29 11.31
C ASP A 471 -29.24 7.27 12.18
N LYS A 472 -28.56 8.27 12.74
CA LYS A 472 -29.23 9.33 13.50
C LYS A 472 -30.06 10.26 12.59
N TYR A 473 -29.55 10.58 11.40
CA TYR A 473 -30.31 11.34 10.41
C TYR A 473 -31.58 10.62 9.95
N THR A 474 -31.50 9.32 9.65
CA THR A 474 -32.67 8.55 9.21
C THR A 474 -33.71 8.36 10.32
N SER A 475 -33.31 8.38 11.59
CA SER A 475 -34.22 8.22 12.73
C SER A 475 -34.78 9.55 13.28
N GLU A 476 -34.02 10.64 13.23
CA GLU A 476 -34.35 11.90 13.91
C GLU A 476 -34.35 13.14 12.99
N GLY A 477 -33.96 12.99 11.72
CA GLY A 477 -33.89 14.10 10.75
C GLY A 477 -32.72 15.06 10.96
N VAL A 478 -31.80 14.75 11.87
CA VAL A 478 -30.59 15.54 12.20
C VAL A 478 -29.34 14.67 12.15
N TRP A 479 -28.20 15.24 11.76
CA TRP A 479 -26.95 14.50 11.67
C TRP A 479 -26.22 14.49 13.00
N GLY A 480 -26.04 13.32 13.62
CA GLY A 480 -25.33 13.17 14.89
C GLY A 480 -23.82 13.26 14.73
N GLY A 481 -23.13 14.06 15.54
CA GLY A 481 -21.67 14.25 15.48
C GLY A 481 -21.19 15.09 14.28
N GLY A 482 -22.09 15.85 13.63
CA GLY A 482 -21.80 16.66 12.45
C GLY A 482 -22.17 15.98 11.12
N LYS A 483 -21.89 16.66 9.99
CA LYS A 483 -21.87 16.18 8.61
C LYS A 483 -20.66 16.73 7.82
N PHE A 484 -20.06 17.81 8.29
CA PHE A 484 -18.95 18.55 7.66
C PHE A 484 -17.68 18.48 8.49
N CYS A 485 -16.51 18.61 7.86
CA CYS A 485 -15.23 18.71 8.57
C CYS A 485 -15.28 19.84 9.61
N TRP A 486 -15.93 20.97 9.28
CA TRP A 486 -16.07 22.11 10.16
C TRP A 486 -17.19 21.99 11.21
N ASP A 487 -17.87 20.85 11.33
CA ASP A 487 -18.71 20.59 12.51
C ASP A 487 -17.85 20.17 13.72
N CYS A 488 -16.65 19.65 13.45
CA CYS A 488 -15.70 19.19 14.46
C CYS A 488 -14.41 20.01 14.46
N HIS A 489 -13.98 20.50 13.30
CA HIS A 489 -12.77 21.29 13.14
C HIS A 489 -13.08 22.78 12.96
N ASP A 490 -12.21 23.66 13.42
CA ASP A 490 -12.27 25.08 13.15
C ASP A 490 -11.07 25.45 12.27
N PRO A 491 -11.27 25.75 10.98
CA PRO A 491 -10.19 26.19 10.11
C PRO A 491 -9.56 27.52 10.57
N HIS A 492 -10.26 28.25 11.44
CA HIS A 492 -9.78 29.51 11.98
C HIS A 492 -8.88 29.37 13.20
N GLY A 493 -8.84 28.19 13.82
CA GLY A 493 -7.91 27.87 14.88
C GLY A 493 -8.50 28.04 16.26
N ASP A 494 -8.91 26.93 16.85
CA ASP A 494 -9.10 26.83 18.29
C ASP A 494 -7.82 26.33 19.00
N LYS A 495 -7.81 26.38 20.33
CA LYS A 495 -6.66 25.96 21.17
C LYS A 495 -6.44 24.44 21.22
N ASN A 496 -7.37 23.64 20.70
CA ASN A 496 -7.24 22.19 20.68
C ASN A 496 -6.36 21.72 19.51
N LEU A 497 -5.80 20.52 19.64
CA LEU A 497 -4.99 19.88 18.61
C LEU A 497 -5.82 19.55 17.37
N TYR A 498 -5.14 19.50 16.22
CA TYR A 498 -5.73 19.21 14.91
C TYR A 498 -6.94 20.10 14.59
N MET A 499 -6.92 21.35 15.03
CA MET A 499 -7.99 22.29 14.73
C MET A 499 -9.33 21.89 15.33
N ILE A 500 -9.40 21.01 16.34
CA ILE A 500 -10.69 20.62 16.90
C ILE A 500 -11.36 21.83 17.56
N GLN A 501 -12.66 22.01 17.33
CA GLN A 501 -13.39 23.12 17.92
C GLN A 501 -13.39 23.06 19.44
N ASN A 502 -13.35 24.22 20.09
CA ASN A 502 -13.63 24.35 21.52
C ASN A 502 -15.07 23.88 21.81
N LYS A 503 -16.00 24.07 20.86
CA LYS A 503 -17.38 23.58 20.91
C LYS A 503 -17.74 22.82 19.64
N VAL A 504 -17.55 21.51 19.62
CA VAL A 504 -17.93 20.70 18.44
C VAL A 504 -19.46 20.58 18.33
N ALA A 505 -19.97 20.50 17.10
CA ALA A 505 -21.37 20.21 16.85
C ALA A 505 -21.67 18.73 17.14
N THR A 506 -22.49 18.49 18.16
CA THR A 506 -22.99 17.14 18.48
C THR A 506 -24.20 16.77 17.64
N THR A 507 -24.91 17.76 17.09
CA THR A 507 -25.86 17.59 15.98
C THR A 507 -25.82 18.81 15.06
N THR A 508 -26.08 18.61 13.76
CA THR A 508 -26.04 19.67 12.75
C THR A 508 -27.22 19.57 11.77
N ASP A 509 -27.53 20.67 11.09
CA ASP A 509 -28.58 20.74 10.06
C ASP A 509 -28.28 19.85 8.83
N GLY A 510 -27.00 19.53 8.62
CA GLY A 510 -26.54 18.71 7.51
C GLY A 510 -26.65 19.37 6.14
N VAL A 511 -26.89 20.69 6.08
CA VAL A 511 -27.01 21.44 4.81
C VAL A 511 -25.90 22.48 4.69
N TYR A 512 -25.61 23.21 5.77
CA TYR A 512 -24.50 24.18 5.81
C TYR A 512 -23.56 23.99 7.01
N GLY A 513 -23.88 23.03 7.89
CA GLY A 513 -23.11 22.76 9.09
C GLY A 513 -23.53 23.70 10.22
N ILE A 514 -24.80 24.12 10.23
CA ILE A 514 -25.35 24.95 11.29
C ILE A 514 -25.55 24.06 12.51
N PRO A 515 -24.81 24.27 13.62
CA PRO A 515 -24.91 23.40 14.78
C PRO A 515 -26.29 23.52 15.43
N GLN A 516 -26.99 22.39 15.56
CA GLN A 516 -28.26 22.31 16.29
C GLN A 516 -27.99 22.11 17.79
N THR A 517 -26.99 21.30 18.13
CA THR A 517 -26.45 21.16 19.49
C THR A 517 -24.93 21.15 19.45
N ARG A 518 -24.29 21.70 20.48
CA ARG A 518 -22.83 21.71 20.64
C ARG A 518 -22.41 21.23 22.01
N ALA A 519 -21.17 20.76 22.15
CA ALA A 519 -20.58 20.51 23.45
C ALA A 519 -19.12 20.96 23.50
N GLU A 520 -18.69 21.38 24.70
CA GLU A 520 -17.31 21.77 24.97
C GLU A 520 -16.36 20.57 24.81
N VAL A 521 -15.22 20.79 24.17
CA VAL A 521 -14.15 19.80 23.99
C VAL A 521 -12.82 20.35 24.52
N SER A 522 -12.10 19.50 25.24
CA SER A 522 -10.69 19.71 25.58
C SER A 522 -9.86 18.57 25.00
N PHE A 523 -9.06 18.90 23.98
CA PHE A 523 -8.19 17.95 23.28
C PHE A 523 -6.83 18.58 22.99
N THR A 524 -5.90 18.49 23.94
CA THR A 524 -4.62 19.21 23.89
C THR A 524 -3.40 18.30 23.73
N ARG A 525 -3.57 16.97 23.79
CA ARG A 525 -2.51 15.96 23.75
C ARG A 525 -3.02 14.66 23.12
N THR A 526 -2.11 13.75 22.75
CA THR A 526 -2.43 12.48 22.06
C THR A 526 -1.67 11.26 22.62
N LEU A 527 -1.05 11.37 23.79
CA LEU A 527 -0.10 10.36 24.28
C LEU A 527 -0.76 9.17 24.97
N SER A 528 -2.00 9.33 25.44
CA SER A 528 -2.71 8.33 26.23
C SER A 528 -4.21 8.40 25.99
N GLY A 529 -4.95 7.36 26.37
CA GLY A 529 -6.41 7.33 26.25
C GLY A 529 -7.08 8.44 27.06
N LYS A 530 -6.45 8.85 28.17
CA LYS A 530 -6.90 9.96 29.01
C LYS A 530 -6.87 11.33 28.32
N ASP A 531 -6.08 11.46 27.26
CA ASP A 531 -6.04 12.68 26.46
C ASP A 531 -7.21 12.75 25.46
N PHE A 532 -7.78 11.61 25.06
CA PHE A 532 -8.94 11.51 24.16
C PHE A 532 -10.27 11.45 24.92
N ALA A 533 -10.29 10.80 26.08
CA ALA A 533 -11.47 10.61 26.91
C ALA A 533 -11.15 10.74 28.40
N ARG A 534 -12.00 11.43 29.15
CA ARG A 534 -11.85 11.67 30.58
C ARG A 534 -12.60 10.64 31.41
N SER A 535 -11.92 10.11 32.43
CA SER A 535 -12.49 9.21 33.43
C SER A 535 -13.33 9.94 34.49
N LEU A 536 -13.15 11.26 34.63
CA LEU A 536 -13.80 12.09 35.66
C LEU A 536 -14.43 13.34 35.04
N PRO A 537 -15.48 13.90 35.68
CA PRO A 537 -16.06 15.16 35.26
C PRO A 537 -15.04 16.32 35.26
N PRO A 538 -15.15 17.30 34.33
CA PRO A 538 -16.12 17.33 33.23
C PRO A 538 -15.74 16.33 32.13
N PHE A 539 -16.72 15.52 31.68
CA PHE A 539 -16.56 14.51 30.62
C PHE A 539 -16.50 15.16 29.24
N ASN A 540 -15.53 16.06 29.04
CA ASN A 540 -15.36 16.89 27.85
C ASN A 540 -14.13 16.50 27.02
N GLY A 541 -13.66 15.24 27.14
CA GLY A 541 -12.72 14.69 26.15
C GLY A 541 -13.43 14.51 24.81
N ILE A 542 -12.68 14.58 23.70
CA ILE A 542 -13.23 14.48 22.34
C ILE A 542 -14.14 13.25 22.14
N CYS A 543 -13.79 12.10 22.74
CA CYS A 543 -14.62 10.90 22.63
C CYS A 543 -15.86 10.95 23.55
N ASN A 544 -15.74 11.50 24.77
CA ASN A 544 -16.89 11.58 25.70
C ASN A 544 -18.03 12.40 25.10
N VAL A 545 -17.71 13.50 24.41
CA VAL A 545 -18.70 14.42 23.84
C VAL A 545 -19.63 13.73 22.85
N CYS A 546 -19.12 12.74 22.12
CA CYS A 546 -19.87 12.03 21.09
C CYS A 546 -20.42 10.68 21.55
N HIS A 547 -19.86 10.07 22.58
CA HIS A 547 -20.31 8.77 23.08
C HIS A 547 -21.60 8.88 23.90
N ASP A 548 -22.74 8.50 23.31
CA ASP A 548 -24.05 8.50 23.97
C ASP A 548 -24.55 7.10 24.37
N SER A 549 -24.27 6.06 23.57
CA SER A 549 -24.70 4.68 23.80
C SER A 549 -23.55 3.66 23.70
N THR A 550 -22.37 3.98 24.25
CA THR A 550 -21.18 3.10 24.25
C THR A 550 -20.95 2.46 25.62
N ALA A 551 -20.19 1.36 25.68
CA ALA A 551 -19.89 0.70 26.96
C ALA A 551 -18.91 1.49 27.86
N HIS A 552 -18.05 2.32 27.27
CA HIS A 552 -16.97 3.03 27.94
C HIS A 552 -16.94 4.50 27.50
N TYR A 553 -16.56 5.39 28.43
CA TYR A 553 -16.39 6.82 28.20
C TYR A 553 -17.58 7.50 27.49
N GLN A 554 -18.76 7.50 28.11
CA GLN A 554 -19.93 8.23 27.63
C GLN A 554 -19.89 9.74 27.99
N LYS A 555 -20.85 10.50 27.46
CA LYS A 555 -21.06 11.93 27.75
C LYS A 555 -21.28 12.25 29.24
N ASN A 556 -21.72 11.27 30.02
CA ASN A 556 -22.03 11.39 31.44
C ASN A 556 -21.28 10.36 32.31
N PHE A 557 -20.33 9.61 31.74
CA PHE A 557 -19.63 8.52 32.43
C PHE A 557 -18.23 8.31 31.86
N GLY A 558 -17.24 8.07 32.71
CA GLY A 558 -15.89 7.71 32.29
C GLY A 558 -15.34 6.60 33.17
N ASP A 559 -14.45 5.78 32.60
CA ASP A 559 -13.75 4.71 33.32
C ASP A 559 -12.24 4.74 32.99
N ASP A 560 -11.49 3.66 33.22
CA ASP A 560 -10.06 3.58 32.91
C ASP A 560 -9.75 2.62 31.74
N HIS A 561 -10.74 2.35 30.88
CA HIS A 561 -10.59 1.45 29.73
C HIS A 561 -9.40 1.85 28.84
N ASN A 562 -8.36 1.01 28.81
CA ASN A 562 -7.13 1.22 28.04
C ASN A 562 -6.48 2.60 28.22
N SER A 563 -6.65 3.21 29.38
CA SER A 563 -6.32 4.63 29.61
C SER A 563 -4.83 4.98 29.45
N GLY A 564 -3.93 4.00 29.54
CA GLY A 564 -2.49 4.17 29.28
C GLY A 564 -2.05 4.11 27.81
N ARG A 565 -2.96 3.89 26.85
CA ARG A 565 -2.66 3.84 25.40
C ARG A 565 -3.55 4.83 24.63
N PRO A 566 -3.06 5.56 23.61
CA PRO A 566 -3.90 6.38 22.75
C PRO A 566 -5.11 5.57 22.23
N CYS A 567 -6.31 6.14 22.29
CA CYS A 567 -7.53 5.45 21.85
C CYS A 567 -7.42 5.00 20.39
N THR A 568 -6.69 5.75 19.56
CA THR A 568 -6.43 5.46 18.15
C THR A 568 -5.58 4.22 17.88
N ASN A 569 -5.03 3.58 18.91
CA ASN A 569 -4.34 2.30 18.77
C ASN A 569 -5.31 1.12 18.66
N CYS A 570 -6.50 1.24 19.26
CA CYS A 570 -7.53 0.20 19.26
C CYS A 570 -8.81 0.62 18.52
N HIS A 571 -9.02 1.94 18.37
CA HIS A 571 -10.08 2.55 17.58
C HIS A 571 -9.48 3.19 16.33
N GLU A 572 -10.19 3.14 15.22
CA GLU A 572 -9.76 3.76 13.97
C GLU A 572 -9.89 5.27 14.03
N HIS A 573 -8.82 6.00 13.72
CA HIS A 573 -8.82 7.43 13.41
C HIS A 573 -7.44 7.79 12.80
N SER A 574 -7.28 7.64 11.48
CA SER A 574 -5.96 7.79 10.84
C SER A 574 -5.99 8.48 9.47
N PHE A 575 -4.84 9.08 9.10
CA PHE A 575 -4.53 9.66 7.79
C PHE A 575 -3.71 8.72 6.87
N ARG A 576 -3.58 7.42 7.18
CA ARG A 576 -2.66 6.53 6.43
C ARG A 576 -3.35 5.28 5.90
N ASP A 577 -3.56 5.26 4.57
CA ASP A 577 -3.02 4.27 3.61
C ASP A 577 -3.79 4.37 2.28
N ASN A 578 -3.11 4.84 1.22
CA ASN A 578 -3.67 4.91 -0.14
C ASN A 578 -3.12 3.78 -1.02
N HIS A 579 -4.00 3.25 -1.86
CA HIS A 579 -3.85 2.15 -2.80
C HIS A 579 -2.65 2.28 -3.75
N ALA A 580 -1.69 1.35 -3.64
CA ALA A 580 -0.56 1.21 -4.56
C ALA A 580 -0.70 0.07 -5.60
N SER A 581 -1.89 -0.53 -5.78
CA SER A 581 -2.00 -1.81 -6.55
C SER A 581 -2.62 -1.74 -7.95
N GLY A 582 -3.07 -0.58 -8.44
CA GLY A 582 -3.56 -0.44 -9.83
C GLY A 582 -4.70 -1.38 -10.25
N GLN A 583 -5.51 -1.88 -9.31
CA GLN A 583 -6.65 -2.75 -9.61
C GLN A 583 -7.96 -1.94 -9.76
N ALA A 584 -8.92 -2.49 -10.52
CA ALA A 584 -10.25 -1.90 -10.69
C ALA A 584 -10.95 -1.72 -9.32
N CYS A 585 -11.62 -0.59 -9.12
CA CYS A 585 -12.17 -0.17 -7.82
C CYS A 585 -13.10 -1.22 -7.18
N ASN A 586 -13.82 -1.97 -8.01
CA ASN A 586 -14.74 -3.04 -7.62
C ASN A 586 -14.07 -4.32 -7.09
N SER A 587 -12.77 -4.50 -7.26
CA SER A 587 -12.07 -5.69 -6.77
C SER A 587 -11.90 -5.70 -5.25
N CYS A 588 -12.05 -4.53 -4.62
CA CYS A 588 -11.97 -4.33 -3.17
C CYS A 588 -13.19 -3.60 -2.58
N HIS A 589 -14.00 -2.90 -3.38
CA HIS A 589 -15.11 -2.05 -2.91
C HIS A 589 -16.47 -2.43 -3.52
N LEU A 590 -16.99 -3.60 -3.17
CA LEU A 590 -18.41 -3.92 -3.38
C LEU A 590 -19.28 -2.97 -2.52
N ASN A 591 -19.79 -1.92 -3.14
CA ASN A 591 -20.73 -0.95 -2.56
C ASN A 591 -20.20 -0.17 -1.33
N LYS A 592 -18.91 0.17 -1.29
CA LYS A 592 -18.34 0.99 -0.20
C LYS A 592 -17.46 2.13 -0.73
N PRO A 593 -17.51 3.33 -0.11
CA PRO A 593 -16.61 4.42 -0.48
C PRO A 593 -15.14 4.09 -0.14
N GLU A 594 -14.21 4.49 -1.01
CA GLU A 594 -12.77 4.33 -0.80
C GLU A 594 -12.27 5.12 0.42
N ILE A 595 -11.34 4.54 1.20
CA ILE A 595 -10.82 5.15 2.43
C ILE A 595 -9.62 6.04 2.13
N ALA A 596 -9.79 7.34 2.39
CA ALA A 596 -8.73 8.22 2.84
C ALA A 596 -9.31 9.06 3.99
N HIS A 597 -8.70 8.97 5.17
CA HIS A 597 -9.24 9.37 6.47
C HIS A 597 -10.39 8.49 7.00
N THR A 598 -10.09 7.64 7.99
CA THR A 598 -11.10 6.84 8.70
C THR A 598 -11.68 7.59 9.89
N ALA A 599 -13.01 7.64 9.99
CA ALA A 599 -13.72 8.12 11.18
C ALA A 599 -13.44 7.26 12.42
N PHE A 600 -13.79 7.80 13.60
CA PHE A 600 -13.82 7.06 14.87
C PHE A 600 -14.69 5.80 14.78
N SER A 601 -14.06 4.64 14.57
CA SER A 601 -14.76 3.35 14.54
C SER A 601 -14.03 2.29 15.37
N GLN A 602 -14.73 1.23 15.74
CA GLN A 602 -14.08 0.10 16.42
C GLN A 602 -13.40 -0.76 15.35
N SER A 603 -12.10 -1.01 15.56
CA SER A 603 -11.31 -1.72 14.56
C SER A 603 -11.88 -3.11 14.29
N ARG A 604 -12.01 -3.46 13.00
CA ARG A 604 -12.36 -4.80 12.52
C ARG A 604 -11.16 -5.52 11.93
N ASP A 605 -9.98 -4.94 12.14
CA ASP A 605 -8.73 -5.33 11.54
C ASP A 605 -8.10 -6.44 12.37
N CYS A 606 -7.81 -7.56 11.71
CA CYS A 606 -7.16 -8.70 12.34
C CYS A 606 -5.84 -8.27 13.00
N THR A 607 -4.99 -7.52 12.27
CA THR A 607 -3.66 -7.13 12.75
C THR A 607 -3.69 -6.18 13.94
N LYS A 608 -4.73 -5.34 14.07
CA LYS A 608 -4.86 -4.40 15.19
C LYS A 608 -5.36 -5.06 16.45
N CYS A 609 -6.37 -5.93 16.35
CA CYS A 609 -6.80 -6.71 17.49
C CYS A 609 -5.66 -7.61 17.98
N HIS A 610 -4.91 -8.21 17.05
CA HIS A 610 -3.82 -9.13 17.34
C HIS A 610 -2.46 -8.45 17.59
N ASP A 611 -2.38 -7.13 17.71
CA ASP A 611 -1.15 -6.41 18.07
C ASP A 611 -0.83 -6.58 19.55
N GLY A 612 -0.17 -7.70 19.84
CA GLY A 612 0.21 -8.13 21.18
C GLY A 612 -0.53 -9.38 21.65
N VAL A 613 -0.54 -9.55 22.97
CA VAL A 613 -1.01 -10.79 23.63
C VAL A 613 -2.47 -10.62 24.05
N ILE A 614 -3.35 -11.45 23.50
CA ILE A 614 -4.78 -11.47 23.87
C ILE A 614 -5.10 -12.75 24.62
N ASN A 615 -5.64 -12.66 25.84
CA ASN A 615 -6.20 -13.80 26.59
C ASN A 615 -5.30 -15.06 26.62
N GLY A 616 -3.98 -14.88 26.74
CA GLY A 616 -3.03 -16.00 26.76
C GLY A 616 -2.79 -16.68 25.40
N ARG A 617 -3.20 -16.08 24.29
CA ARG A 617 -2.76 -16.52 22.95
C ARG A 617 -1.34 -16.05 22.64
N MET A 618 -0.72 -16.71 21.69
CA MET A 618 0.57 -16.28 21.15
C MET A 618 0.44 -14.89 20.52
N ASP A 619 1.50 -14.09 20.66
CA ASP A 619 1.63 -12.79 20.04
C ASP A 619 2.02 -12.97 18.57
N ILE A 620 1.01 -13.10 17.71
CA ILE A 620 1.20 -13.44 16.30
C ILE A 620 1.81 -12.28 15.51
N MET A 621 1.43 -11.04 15.84
CA MET A 621 1.93 -9.86 15.14
C MET A 621 3.40 -9.63 15.45
N ARG A 622 3.81 -9.91 16.69
CA ARG A 622 5.23 -10.03 17.02
C ARG A 622 5.91 -11.07 16.13
N GLN A 623 5.41 -12.31 16.04
CA GLN A 623 6.05 -13.35 15.22
C GLN A 623 6.26 -12.94 13.74
N PHE A 624 5.29 -12.25 13.15
CA PHE A 624 5.42 -11.69 11.79
C PHE A 624 6.43 -10.53 11.73
N ASN A 625 6.43 -9.61 12.71
CA ASN A 625 7.35 -8.48 12.79
C ASN A 625 8.81 -8.87 13.11
N GLY A 626 9.04 -10.10 13.56
CA GLY A 626 10.37 -10.67 13.69
C GLY A 626 10.92 -11.04 12.31
N GLN A 627 10.85 -12.32 11.97
CA GLN A 627 11.20 -12.85 10.65
C GLN A 627 10.22 -13.94 10.26
N SER A 628 9.53 -13.75 9.13
CA SER A 628 8.60 -14.72 8.54
C SER A 628 8.93 -14.91 7.06
N HIS A 629 8.82 -16.14 6.55
CA HIS A 629 8.90 -16.36 5.10
C HIS A 629 7.54 -16.26 4.40
N HIS A 630 6.44 -16.14 5.16
CA HIS A 630 5.11 -15.97 4.58
C HIS A 630 4.88 -14.53 4.14
N VAL A 631 5.57 -13.57 4.73
CA VAL A 631 5.54 -12.16 4.31
C VAL A 631 6.97 -11.64 4.34
N GLN A 632 7.53 -11.29 3.17
CA GLN A 632 8.89 -10.74 3.06
C GLN A 632 8.92 -9.40 2.31
N GLY A 633 9.78 -8.48 2.75
CA GLY A 633 9.98 -7.19 2.07
C GLY A 633 8.84 -6.18 2.23
N ARG A 634 7.77 -6.52 2.96
CA ARG A 634 6.68 -5.62 3.32
C ARG A 634 6.08 -5.99 4.69
N PRO A 635 5.40 -5.07 5.39
CA PRO A 635 4.64 -5.40 6.59
C PRO A 635 3.48 -6.37 6.28
N ILE A 636 3.09 -7.17 7.28
CA ILE A 636 1.86 -7.95 7.20
C ILE A 636 0.64 -7.02 7.21
N SER A 637 -0.35 -7.36 6.40
CA SER A 637 -1.62 -6.67 6.27
C SER A 637 -2.76 -7.56 6.77
N ASN A 638 -3.90 -6.93 7.04
CA ASN A 638 -5.15 -7.61 7.39
C ASN A 638 -5.57 -8.68 6.37
N ARG A 639 -5.31 -8.43 5.07
CA ARG A 639 -5.69 -9.36 3.98
C ARG A 639 -4.85 -10.63 3.98
N ASP A 640 -3.63 -10.57 4.51
CA ASP A 640 -2.75 -11.74 4.58
C ASP A 640 -3.31 -12.82 5.51
N CYS A 641 -4.08 -12.42 6.53
CA CYS A 641 -4.77 -13.35 7.43
C CYS A 641 -5.79 -14.22 6.68
N TYR A 642 -6.43 -13.70 5.63
CA TYR A 642 -7.44 -14.42 4.83
C TYR A 642 -6.88 -15.66 4.15
N ALA A 643 -5.62 -15.61 3.72
CA ALA A 643 -4.97 -16.74 3.09
C ALA A 643 -4.90 -17.96 4.03
N CYS A 644 -4.81 -17.73 5.34
CA CYS A 644 -4.58 -18.79 6.32
C CYS A 644 -5.81 -19.11 7.17
N HIS A 645 -6.67 -18.12 7.42
CA HIS A 645 -7.79 -18.21 8.35
C HIS A 645 -9.15 -17.99 7.66
N TRP A 646 -10.14 -18.80 8.03
CA TRP A 646 -11.55 -18.53 7.73
C TRP A 646 -12.12 -17.38 8.55
N GLU A 647 -11.44 -17.05 9.65
CA GLU A 647 -11.77 -15.96 10.58
C GLU A 647 -11.57 -14.57 9.98
N ALA A 648 -10.89 -14.46 8.84
CA ALA A 648 -10.75 -13.23 8.07
C ALA A 648 -11.62 -13.28 6.81
N THR A 649 -12.08 -12.13 6.33
CA THR A 649 -12.72 -11.96 5.02
C THR A 649 -11.66 -11.66 3.95
N PRO A 650 -11.97 -11.75 2.63
CA PRO A 650 -11.03 -11.38 1.57
C PRO A 650 -10.46 -9.95 1.68
N GLU A 651 -11.21 -9.07 2.34
CA GLU A 651 -10.86 -7.68 2.61
C GLU A 651 -9.99 -7.52 3.87
N GLY A 652 -9.70 -8.61 4.58
CA GLY A 652 -8.88 -8.63 5.80
C GLY A 652 -9.63 -8.27 7.09
N LEU A 653 -10.96 -8.22 7.04
CA LEU A 653 -11.78 -7.92 8.20
C LEU A 653 -12.12 -9.19 8.97
N ILE A 654 -12.49 -9.05 10.24
CA ILE A 654 -13.06 -10.16 11.02
C ILE A 654 -14.31 -10.70 10.33
N ASN A 655 -14.27 -12.00 9.99
CA ASN A 655 -15.40 -12.78 9.50
C ASN A 655 -16.19 -13.33 10.69
N ARG A 656 -17.39 -12.79 10.89
CA ARG A 656 -18.26 -13.11 12.02
C ARG A 656 -18.68 -14.58 12.06
N ASP A 657 -18.79 -15.23 10.90
CA ASP A 657 -19.37 -16.57 10.83
C ASP A 657 -18.36 -17.65 11.23
N HIS A 658 -17.07 -17.29 11.34
CA HIS A 658 -15.99 -18.21 11.76
C HIS A 658 -15.18 -17.68 12.95
N HIS A 659 -14.99 -16.37 13.09
CA HIS A 659 -14.22 -15.79 14.20
C HIS A 659 -14.99 -15.87 15.53
N SER A 660 -14.73 -16.92 16.28
CA SER A 660 -15.44 -17.24 17.54
C SER A 660 -14.90 -16.49 18.77
N GLY A 661 -13.71 -15.87 18.66
CA GLY A 661 -13.04 -15.20 19.78
C GLY A 661 -13.64 -13.83 20.15
N TYR A 662 -14.23 -13.13 19.18
CA TYR A 662 -14.84 -11.80 19.36
C TYR A 662 -15.99 -11.61 18.37
N ASN A 663 -17.15 -11.20 18.87
CA ASN A 663 -18.31 -10.86 18.06
C ASN A 663 -18.47 -9.33 18.00
N ASN A 664 -18.23 -8.76 16.82
CA ASN A 664 -18.28 -7.31 16.58
C ASN A 664 -19.70 -6.71 16.52
N LYS A 665 -20.76 -7.52 16.58
CA LYS A 665 -22.16 -7.05 16.69
C LYS A 665 -22.64 -6.95 18.13
N THR A 666 -22.25 -7.93 18.96
CA THR A 666 -22.69 -8.01 20.37
C THR A 666 -21.63 -7.53 21.35
N TYR A 667 -20.41 -7.24 20.87
CA TYR A 667 -19.26 -6.81 21.67
C TYR A 667 -18.86 -7.82 22.76
N THR A 668 -19.07 -9.11 22.49
CA THR A 668 -18.75 -10.21 23.41
C THR A 668 -17.51 -10.97 22.97
N SER A 669 -16.66 -11.34 23.92
CA SER A 669 -15.43 -12.11 23.67
C SER A 669 -15.47 -13.48 24.34
N THR A 670 -14.93 -14.48 23.66
CA THR A 670 -14.78 -15.85 24.17
C THR A 670 -13.30 -16.21 24.26
N SER A 671 -12.82 -16.49 25.47
CA SER A 671 -11.43 -16.93 25.68
C SER A 671 -11.21 -18.35 25.15
N ASN A 672 -10.01 -18.62 24.62
CA ASN A 672 -9.56 -19.95 24.18
C ASN A 672 -10.44 -20.64 23.11
N ALA A 673 -11.19 -19.87 22.30
CA ALA A 673 -11.92 -20.43 21.17
C ALA A 673 -10.98 -21.15 20.16
N PRO A 674 -11.46 -22.19 19.44
CA PRO A 674 -10.72 -22.74 18.30
C PRO A 674 -10.46 -21.68 17.23
N VAL A 675 -9.42 -21.88 16.42
CA VAL A 675 -9.17 -21.11 15.20
C VAL A 675 -9.48 -21.96 13.98
N ASP A 676 -10.11 -21.36 12.98
CA ASP A 676 -10.47 -22.03 11.73
C ASP A 676 -9.40 -21.78 10.66
N LEU A 677 -8.64 -22.82 10.32
CA LEU A 677 -7.53 -22.77 9.36
C LEU A 677 -7.98 -23.28 7.98
N VAL A 678 -7.47 -22.66 6.91
CA VAL A 678 -7.86 -22.96 5.53
C VAL A 678 -7.06 -24.13 4.95
N ILE A 679 -7.69 -25.17 4.43
CA ILE A 679 -7.02 -26.13 3.55
C ILE A 679 -7.14 -25.63 2.11
N TRP A 680 -6.01 -25.30 1.48
CA TRP A 680 -6.01 -24.80 0.09
C TRP A 680 -6.36 -25.89 -0.92
N GLY A 681 -7.15 -25.52 -1.92
CA GLY A 681 -7.38 -26.32 -3.12
C GLY A 681 -6.32 -26.06 -4.21
N PRO A 682 -6.45 -26.65 -5.40
CA PRO A 682 -5.53 -26.42 -6.51
C PRO A 682 -5.56 -24.96 -6.99
N GLY A 683 -4.44 -24.26 -6.87
CA GLY A 683 -4.22 -22.89 -7.37
C GLY A 683 -5.02 -21.79 -6.65
N THR A 684 -5.96 -22.16 -5.78
CA THR A 684 -6.95 -21.22 -5.23
C THR A 684 -7.36 -21.59 -3.80
N ARG A 685 -7.64 -20.55 -3.03
CA ARG A 685 -8.27 -20.67 -1.71
C ARG A 685 -9.74 -21.10 -1.91
N PRO A 686 -10.25 -22.11 -1.20
CA PRO A 686 -11.67 -22.47 -1.27
C PRO A 686 -12.58 -21.32 -0.84
N THR A 687 -13.78 -21.27 -1.41
CA THR A 687 -14.84 -20.30 -1.07
C THR A 687 -15.84 -20.84 -0.06
N ASP A 688 -16.00 -22.17 0.01
CA ASP A 688 -16.95 -22.83 0.91
C ASP A 688 -16.24 -23.47 2.09
N TYR A 689 -16.79 -23.28 3.28
CA TYR A 689 -16.31 -23.91 4.51
C TYR A 689 -16.85 -25.34 4.62
N GLN A 690 -15.94 -26.32 4.67
CA GLN A 690 -16.22 -27.73 4.92
C GLN A 690 -15.13 -28.28 5.84
N ASP A 691 -15.49 -28.58 7.08
CA ASP A 691 -14.57 -29.12 8.07
C ASP A 691 -13.97 -30.46 7.59
N GLY A 692 -12.66 -30.60 7.75
CA GLY A 692 -11.87 -31.73 7.26
C GLY A 692 -11.57 -31.74 5.76
N VAL A 693 -12.14 -30.81 4.96
CA VAL A 693 -11.93 -30.75 3.50
C VAL A 693 -11.29 -29.43 3.08
N THR A 694 -11.96 -28.31 3.37
CA THR A 694 -11.49 -26.94 3.05
C THR A 694 -11.13 -26.16 4.30
N ALA A 695 -11.43 -26.70 5.48
CA ALA A 695 -11.14 -26.10 6.77
C ALA A 695 -10.68 -27.16 7.78
N VAL A 696 -9.87 -26.75 8.76
CA VAL A 696 -9.63 -27.51 9.99
C VAL A 696 -9.68 -26.59 11.19
N GLN A 697 -10.31 -27.05 12.27
CA GLN A 697 -10.30 -26.35 13.54
C GLN A 697 -9.11 -26.77 14.42
N PHE A 698 -8.34 -25.77 14.86
CA PHE A 698 -7.24 -25.94 15.81
C PHE A 698 -7.58 -25.34 17.18
N SER A 699 -7.45 -26.14 18.23
CA SER A 699 -7.61 -25.73 19.62
C SER A 699 -6.29 -25.78 20.40
N ALA A 700 -5.84 -24.62 20.86
CA ALA A 700 -4.65 -24.51 21.72
C ALA A 700 -4.78 -25.23 23.07
N THR A 701 -6.01 -25.51 23.54
CA THR A 701 -6.24 -26.19 24.82
C THR A 701 -5.93 -27.69 24.79
N ALA A 702 -5.80 -28.28 23.59
CA ALA A 702 -5.42 -29.68 23.44
C ALA A 702 -3.90 -29.90 23.49
N ILE A 703 -3.09 -28.83 23.39
CA ILE A 703 -1.64 -28.91 23.51
C ILE A 703 -1.25 -29.24 24.97
N GLY A 704 -0.31 -30.16 25.14
CA GLY A 704 0.09 -30.71 26.43
C GLY A 704 -0.86 -31.79 26.98
N THR A 705 -1.85 -32.24 26.20
CA THR A 705 -2.81 -33.28 26.60
C THR A 705 -2.62 -34.56 25.78
N VAL A 706 -3.33 -35.64 26.15
CA VAL A 706 -3.34 -36.90 25.39
C VAL A 706 -3.81 -36.74 23.93
N ASN A 707 -4.55 -35.66 23.63
CA ASN A 707 -5.08 -35.38 22.30
C ASN A 707 -4.15 -34.53 21.43
N GLU A 708 -2.99 -34.10 21.94
CA GLU A 708 -2.09 -33.17 21.26
C GLU A 708 -1.73 -33.64 19.85
N ARG A 709 -1.34 -34.91 19.69
CA ARG A 709 -0.85 -35.45 18.40
C ARG A 709 -1.93 -35.41 17.32
N GLN A 710 -3.17 -35.73 17.68
CA GLN A 710 -4.31 -35.63 16.76
C GLN A 710 -4.56 -34.17 16.39
N GLU A 711 -4.48 -33.26 17.36
CA GLU A 711 -4.76 -31.84 17.15
C GLU A 711 -3.73 -31.18 16.23
N ILE A 712 -2.45 -31.39 16.48
CA ILE A 712 -1.40 -30.77 15.65
C ILE A 712 -1.30 -31.41 14.25
N GLY A 713 -1.80 -32.65 14.08
CA GLY A 713 -1.93 -33.28 12.77
C GLY A 713 -2.85 -32.50 11.83
N LYS A 714 -3.88 -31.84 12.36
CA LYS A 714 -4.75 -30.93 11.60
C LYS A 714 -3.96 -29.72 11.07
N VAL A 715 -3.06 -29.15 11.87
CA VAL A 715 -2.20 -28.04 11.43
C VAL A 715 -1.29 -28.47 10.28
N SER A 716 -0.74 -29.68 10.32
CA SER A 716 0.01 -30.22 9.18
C SER A 716 -0.85 -30.31 7.92
N GLN A 717 -2.12 -30.69 8.01
CA GLN A 717 -3.02 -30.70 6.84
C GLN A 717 -3.18 -29.31 6.23
N HIS A 718 -3.37 -28.27 7.06
CA HIS A 718 -3.41 -26.87 6.63
C HIS A 718 -2.12 -26.48 5.89
N CYS A 719 -0.95 -26.73 6.51
CA CYS A 719 0.34 -26.38 5.92
C CYS A 719 0.57 -27.11 4.59
N LEU A 720 0.28 -28.41 4.52
CA LEU A 720 0.51 -29.23 3.33
C LEU A 720 -0.45 -28.91 2.19
N GLY A 721 -1.67 -28.44 2.49
CA GLY A 721 -2.59 -27.93 1.46
C GLY A 721 -1.99 -26.75 0.70
N CYS A 722 -1.44 -25.76 1.42
CA CYS A 722 -0.78 -24.60 0.83
C CYS A 722 0.59 -24.95 0.21
N HIS A 723 1.40 -25.77 0.89
CA HIS A 723 2.70 -26.23 0.39
C HIS A 723 2.61 -27.53 -0.42
N SER A 724 1.65 -27.60 -1.35
CA SER A 724 1.41 -28.72 -2.27
C SER A 724 1.88 -28.44 -3.70
N ASP A 725 2.03 -29.48 -4.51
CA ASP A 725 2.47 -29.33 -5.90
C ASP A 725 1.49 -28.48 -6.74
N GLN A 726 0.21 -28.55 -6.40
CA GLN A 726 -0.86 -27.80 -7.05
C GLN A 726 -0.78 -26.29 -6.75
N ASN A 727 -0.05 -25.91 -5.69
CA ASN A 727 0.10 -24.54 -5.21
C ASN A 727 1.53 -24.01 -5.34
N ASN A 728 2.41 -24.70 -6.07
CA ASN A 728 3.80 -24.28 -6.27
C ASN A 728 3.97 -22.88 -6.90
N LEU A 729 2.95 -22.41 -7.64
CA LEU A 729 2.95 -21.13 -8.35
C LEU A 729 1.99 -20.10 -7.73
N THR A 730 1.29 -20.44 -6.65
CA THR A 730 0.36 -19.49 -6.01
C THR A 730 1.15 -18.43 -5.25
N GLU A 731 0.64 -17.20 -5.28
CA GLU A 731 1.18 -16.05 -4.55
C GLU A 731 0.14 -15.58 -3.51
N PRO A 732 -0.14 -16.38 -2.46
CA PRO A 732 -1.23 -16.12 -1.51
C PRO A 732 -1.09 -14.78 -0.77
N PHE A 733 0.12 -14.22 -0.73
CA PHE A 733 0.43 -12.97 -0.04
C PHE A 733 0.80 -11.83 -1.01
N GLY A 734 0.77 -12.02 -2.34
CA GLY A 734 1.07 -10.91 -3.28
C GLY A 734 2.42 -10.22 -3.05
N ASP A 735 3.42 -10.92 -2.52
CA ASP A 735 4.80 -10.48 -2.33
C ASP A 735 5.73 -11.01 -3.44
N CYS A 736 5.13 -11.50 -4.54
CA CYS A 736 5.78 -12.17 -5.67
C CYS A 736 6.57 -13.43 -5.26
N LYS A 737 6.25 -14.01 -4.08
CA LYS A 737 6.84 -15.25 -3.59
C LYS A 737 5.86 -16.40 -3.76
N THR A 738 6.40 -17.53 -4.22
CA THR A 738 5.64 -18.78 -4.34
C THR A 738 6.22 -19.85 -3.42
N PRO A 739 5.42 -20.83 -2.97
CA PRO A 739 5.91 -21.96 -2.17
C PRO A 739 7.14 -22.67 -2.76
N ARG A 740 7.29 -22.67 -4.09
CA ARG A 740 8.39 -23.31 -4.80
C ARG A 740 9.72 -22.58 -4.67
N GLN A 741 9.71 -21.25 -4.50
CA GLN A 741 10.94 -20.43 -4.50
C GLN A 741 11.91 -20.78 -3.36
N TYR A 742 11.41 -21.36 -2.27
CA TYR A 742 12.21 -21.76 -1.11
C TYR A 742 12.59 -23.26 -1.14
N ALA A 743 12.16 -24.00 -2.15
CA ALA A 743 12.54 -25.38 -2.37
C ALA A 743 13.82 -25.47 -3.20
N TRP A 744 14.79 -26.25 -2.71
CA TRP A 744 16.12 -26.36 -3.33
C TRP A 744 16.11 -27.04 -4.72
N ASP A 745 15.08 -27.84 -4.99
CA ASP A 745 14.82 -28.58 -6.23
C ASP A 745 13.55 -28.10 -6.94
N GLY A 746 12.85 -27.14 -6.35
CA GLY A 746 11.56 -26.67 -6.81
C GLY A 746 10.43 -27.71 -6.69
N THR A 747 10.47 -28.71 -5.80
CA THR A 747 9.27 -29.52 -5.50
C THR A 747 8.59 -29.03 -4.23
N SER A 748 7.30 -29.32 -4.06
CA SER A 748 6.56 -28.90 -2.88
C SER A 748 7.01 -29.66 -1.62
N ILE A 749 6.72 -29.08 -0.44
CA ILE A 749 6.97 -29.78 0.83
C ILE A 749 6.10 -31.02 0.92
N ALA A 750 4.84 -30.95 0.49
CA ALA A 750 3.93 -32.10 0.50
C ALA A 750 4.46 -33.26 -0.35
N ALA A 751 5.05 -32.99 -1.52
CA ALA A 751 5.62 -34.03 -2.37
C ALA A 751 6.77 -34.79 -1.72
N ARG A 752 7.44 -34.20 -0.71
CA ARG A 752 8.50 -34.85 0.06
C ARG A 752 7.97 -35.46 1.37
N TYR A 753 7.15 -34.70 2.10
CA TYR A 753 6.62 -35.07 3.41
C TYR A 753 5.61 -36.22 3.37
N LEU A 754 4.74 -36.27 2.37
CA LEU A 754 3.70 -37.30 2.28
C LEU A 754 4.20 -38.63 1.67
N GLN A 755 5.50 -38.76 1.40
CA GLN A 755 6.03 -40.00 0.83
C GLN A 755 5.99 -41.14 1.83
N THR A 756 5.28 -42.21 1.46
CA THR A 756 5.19 -43.46 2.20
C THR A 756 6.22 -44.50 1.75
N GLY A 757 6.89 -44.25 0.61
CA GLY A 757 7.90 -45.14 0.05
C GLY A 757 9.09 -45.34 1.00
N THR A 758 9.70 -46.52 0.91
CA THR A 758 10.85 -46.92 1.72
C THR A 758 11.92 -47.57 0.83
N THR A 759 13.15 -47.57 1.31
CA THR A 759 14.27 -48.33 0.72
C THR A 759 15.13 -48.90 1.84
N LEU A 760 15.92 -49.94 1.55
CA LEU A 760 16.98 -50.39 2.44
C LEU A 760 18.08 -49.32 2.56
N TRP A 761 18.65 -49.15 3.77
CA TRP A 761 19.76 -48.22 4.02
C TRP A 761 21.02 -48.64 3.24
N GLY A 762 21.41 -49.90 3.36
CA GLY A 762 22.45 -50.51 2.54
C GLY A 762 21.95 -50.89 1.15
N LYS A 763 22.75 -50.60 0.12
CA LYS A 763 22.46 -50.98 -1.28
C LYS A 763 23.12 -52.29 -1.70
N TYR A 764 23.97 -52.80 -0.82
CA TYR A 764 24.74 -54.01 -1.02
C TYR A 764 24.58 -54.91 0.20
N SER A 765 24.62 -56.22 -0.03
CA SER A 765 24.61 -57.24 1.03
C SER A 765 25.60 -58.35 0.67
N GLY A 766 26.25 -58.91 1.69
CA GLY A 766 27.23 -59.99 1.50
C GLY A 766 28.24 -60.07 2.64
N PRO A 767 28.99 -61.17 2.76
CA PRO A 767 29.88 -61.44 3.90
C PRO A 767 31.02 -60.41 4.06
N GLY A 768 31.43 -59.76 2.97
CA GLY A 768 32.46 -58.73 2.95
C GLY A 768 31.97 -57.28 3.10
N LEU A 769 30.65 -57.07 3.17
CA LEU A 769 29.98 -55.77 3.18
C LEU A 769 29.42 -55.45 4.57
N ALA A 770 29.23 -54.18 4.88
CA ALA A 770 28.58 -53.74 6.11
C ALA A 770 27.08 -54.10 6.09
N ASP A 771 26.58 -54.69 7.16
CA ASP A 771 25.19 -55.17 7.24
C ASP A 771 24.22 -54.05 7.62
N LYS A 772 23.91 -53.19 6.64
CA LYS A 772 23.02 -52.03 6.79
C LYS A 772 21.58 -52.34 6.33
N GLN A 773 21.06 -53.52 6.66
CA GLN A 773 19.73 -54.00 6.23
C GLN A 773 18.58 -53.39 7.06
N LEU A 774 18.58 -52.07 7.25
CA LEU A 774 17.50 -51.34 7.90
C LEU A 774 16.60 -50.65 6.87
N THR A 775 15.29 -50.65 7.13
CA THR A 775 14.32 -49.92 6.30
C THR A 775 14.41 -48.43 6.58
N LYS A 776 14.54 -47.62 5.53
CA LYS A 776 14.56 -46.16 5.60
C LYS A 776 13.40 -45.61 4.80
N ALA A 777 12.62 -44.73 5.41
CA ALA A 777 11.56 -44.02 4.71
C ALA A 777 12.14 -42.91 3.83
N PHE A 778 11.48 -42.65 2.70
CA PHE A 778 11.78 -41.48 1.90
C PHE A 778 11.30 -40.19 2.56
N SER A 779 10.37 -40.24 3.52
CA SER A 779 10.09 -39.12 4.43
C SER A 779 10.47 -39.50 5.86
N ALA A 780 11.48 -38.83 6.43
CA ALA A 780 11.98 -39.13 7.77
C ALA A 780 11.08 -38.57 8.86
N HIS A 781 10.35 -37.50 8.59
CA HIS A 781 9.42 -36.87 9.54
C HIS A 781 7.97 -37.26 9.23
N GLY A 782 7.57 -37.30 7.96
CA GLY A 782 6.21 -37.68 7.56
C GLY A 782 5.94 -39.18 7.50
N ASN A 783 7.00 -40.01 7.47
CA ASN A 783 6.94 -41.45 7.66
C ASN A 783 8.05 -41.92 8.62
N ALA A 784 8.14 -41.23 9.76
CA ALA A 784 9.16 -41.46 10.77
C ALA A 784 9.09 -42.88 11.36
N VAL A 785 7.89 -43.43 11.50
CA VAL A 785 7.65 -44.80 12.02
C VAL A 785 8.36 -45.86 11.17
N ALA A 786 8.40 -45.70 9.84
CA ALA A 786 9.12 -46.63 8.96
C ALA A 786 10.61 -46.29 8.77
N ASN A 787 11.12 -45.26 9.46
CA ASN A 787 12.47 -44.74 9.27
C ASN A 787 13.48 -45.29 10.30
N GLN A 788 13.78 -46.58 10.18
CA GLN A 788 14.60 -47.32 11.14
C GLN A 788 16.03 -46.77 11.22
N GLY A 789 16.70 -46.98 12.35
CA GLY A 789 18.09 -46.57 12.52
C GLY A 789 18.63 -47.00 13.88
N GLY A 790 19.94 -46.90 14.02
CA GLY A 790 20.66 -47.32 15.22
C GLY A 790 22.01 -47.90 14.84
N TRP A 791 22.76 -48.29 15.85
CA TRP A 791 24.08 -48.89 15.74
C TRP A 791 24.42 -49.59 17.06
N ASP A 792 25.41 -50.48 17.03
CA ASP A 792 25.85 -51.25 18.20
C ASP A 792 27.29 -50.86 18.59
N LEU A 793 27.59 -50.77 19.88
CA LEU A 793 28.93 -50.37 20.36
C LEU A 793 30.02 -51.42 20.08
N ALA A 794 29.67 -52.70 20.03
CA ALA A 794 30.62 -53.79 19.80
C ALA A 794 30.87 -54.01 18.30
N THR A 795 29.81 -54.00 17.49
CA THR A 795 29.88 -54.33 16.06
C THR A 795 29.80 -53.11 15.14
N GLY A 796 29.51 -51.93 15.68
CA GLY A 796 29.48 -50.67 14.94
C GLY A 796 28.41 -50.66 13.87
N GLU A 797 28.83 -50.43 12.62
CA GLU A 797 27.99 -50.54 11.42
C GLU A 797 28.19 -51.87 10.63
N ASP A 798 29.00 -52.80 11.13
CA ASP A 798 29.47 -53.96 10.34
C ASP A 798 28.52 -55.17 10.34
N GLU A 799 27.71 -55.31 11.39
CA GLU A 799 26.76 -56.41 11.60
C GLU A 799 25.33 -55.89 11.79
N ALA A 800 24.37 -56.80 12.02
CA ALA A 800 22.95 -56.48 12.13
C ALA A 800 22.68 -55.36 13.15
N LEU A 801 22.12 -54.26 12.67
CA LEU A 801 21.95 -53.03 13.45
C LEU A 801 20.64 -53.06 14.26
N PRO A 802 20.67 -52.66 15.54
CA PRO A 802 19.45 -52.49 16.31
C PRO A 802 18.63 -51.32 15.76
N ASN A 803 17.29 -51.44 15.78
CA ASN A 803 16.41 -50.31 15.50
C ASN A 803 16.10 -49.55 16.80
N THR A 804 16.88 -48.54 17.11
CA THR A 804 16.64 -47.64 18.24
C THR A 804 15.65 -46.53 17.93
N ARG A 805 15.17 -46.46 16.67
CA ARG A 805 14.21 -45.47 16.16
C ARG A 805 12.83 -46.08 15.94
N ASP A 806 12.46 -47.08 16.73
CA ASP A 806 11.17 -47.79 16.62
C ASP A 806 10.01 -47.02 17.28
N GLY A 807 9.83 -45.75 16.87
CA GLY A 807 8.81 -44.86 17.40
C GLY A 807 7.41 -45.13 16.82
N SER A 808 6.38 -44.58 17.47
CA SER A 808 4.97 -44.78 17.10
C SER A 808 4.30 -43.57 16.43
N GLN A 809 5.02 -42.44 16.33
CA GLN A 809 4.45 -41.18 15.87
C GLN A 809 5.23 -40.62 14.67
N ASN A 810 4.58 -39.79 13.87
CA ASN A 810 5.26 -38.94 12.89
C ASN A 810 5.51 -37.54 13.46
N ILE A 811 6.57 -36.89 12.98
CA ILE A 811 6.93 -35.52 13.36
C ILE A 811 6.10 -34.55 12.50
N GLN A 812 5.32 -33.70 13.14
CA GLN A 812 4.35 -32.80 12.50
C GLN A 812 4.98 -31.42 12.22
N CYS A 813 4.42 -30.66 11.28
CA CYS A 813 4.92 -29.31 10.96
C CYS A 813 4.94 -28.41 12.21
N PHE A 814 3.93 -28.54 13.05
CA PHE A 814 3.82 -27.83 14.32
C PHE A 814 4.98 -28.13 15.28
N ASP A 815 5.59 -29.32 15.26
CA ASP A 815 6.71 -29.62 16.16
C ASP A 815 7.94 -28.76 15.83
N CYS A 816 8.11 -28.34 14.58
CA CYS A 816 9.30 -27.58 14.17
C CYS A 816 9.01 -26.12 13.83
N HIS A 817 7.77 -25.77 13.50
CA HIS A 817 7.46 -24.47 12.92
C HIS A 817 6.53 -23.61 13.79
N SER A 818 6.79 -22.31 13.72
CA SER A 818 5.85 -21.27 14.13
C SER A 818 5.21 -20.71 12.86
N SER A 819 3.92 -20.95 12.64
CA SER A 819 3.25 -20.63 11.38
C SER A 819 3.28 -19.15 10.99
N HIS A 820 3.52 -18.25 11.93
CA HIS A 820 3.55 -16.80 11.71
C HIS A 820 4.97 -16.21 11.59
N GLY A 821 6.02 -17.01 11.83
CA GLY A 821 7.40 -16.54 11.90
C GLY A 821 8.00 -16.66 13.29
N SER A 822 9.22 -16.16 13.45
CA SER A 822 9.92 -16.14 14.73
C SER A 822 10.88 -14.95 14.84
N TYR A 823 11.23 -14.58 16.06
CA TYR A 823 12.30 -13.62 16.38
C TYR A 823 13.69 -14.26 16.41
N THR A 824 13.83 -15.45 15.84
CA THR A 824 15.13 -16.12 15.79
C THR A 824 16.08 -15.34 14.90
N THR A 825 17.25 -14.98 15.41
CA THR A 825 18.26 -14.19 14.70
C THR A 825 19.40 -15.09 14.19
N GLY A 826 20.13 -14.61 13.19
CA GLY A 826 21.23 -15.34 12.55
C GLY A 826 20.81 -16.00 11.24
N ILE A 827 21.57 -17.01 10.80
CA ILE A 827 21.26 -17.76 9.58
C ILE A 827 20.22 -18.83 9.94
N THR A 828 18.95 -18.62 9.61
CA THR A 828 17.86 -19.51 10.01
C THR A 828 17.39 -20.43 8.88
N SER A 829 17.72 -20.11 7.63
CA SER A 829 17.32 -20.86 6.44
C SER A 829 18.50 -21.18 5.50
N SER A 830 18.38 -22.25 4.71
CA SER A 830 19.37 -22.58 3.67
C SER A 830 19.15 -21.82 2.36
N TYR A 831 18.01 -21.16 2.21
CA TYR A 831 17.68 -20.30 1.07
C TYR A 831 18.00 -18.84 1.41
N VAL A 832 17.99 -17.98 0.40
CA VAL A 832 18.21 -16.54 0.56
C VAL A 832 16.85 -15.84 0.59
N THR A 833 16.63 -14.94 1.53
CA THR A 833 15.41 -14.13 1.66
C THR A 833 15.49 -12.85 0.85
N PHE A 834 14.36 -12.11 0.77
CA PHE A 834 14.25 -10.89 -0.04
C PHE A 834 15.37 -9.86 0.21
N ASP A 835 15.81 -9.71 1.45
CA ASP A 835 16.87 -8.78 1.88
C ASP A 835 18.29 -9.28 1.57
N GLY A 836 18.44 -10.40 0.86
CA GLY A 836 19.73 -11.03 0.60
C GLY A 836 20.32 -11.76 1.81
N SER A 837 19.60 -11.86 2.91
CA SER A 837 20.03 -12.61 4.10
C SER A 837 19.61 -14.09 4.02
N HIS A 838 20.03 -14.88 5.01
CA HIS A 838 19.56 -16.25 5.24
C HIS A 838 18.60 -16.32 6.43
N GLY A 839 17.91 -15.21 6.72
CA GLY A 839 16.91 -15.11 7.78
C GLY A 839 15.56 -15.74 7.38
N GLY A 840 14.51 -15.48 8.16
CA GLY A 840 13.13 -15.72 7.72
C GLY A 840 12.59 -17.14 7.83
N ALA A 841 13.38 -18.14 8.26
CA ALA A 841 12.78 -19.45 8.52
C ALA A 841 11.81 -19.36 9.70
N ASN A 842 10.64 -19.97 9.53
CA ASN A 842 9.61 -20.12 10.53
C ASN A 842 10.01 -21.15 11.59
N LEU A 843 11.15 -20.97 12.25
CA LEU A 843 11.65 -21.84 13.33
C LEU A 843 10.74 -21.73 14.56
N LYS A 844 10.77 -22.73 15.44
CA LYS A 844 9.85 -22.75 16.57
C LYS A 844 10.22 -21.68 17.60
N GLU A 845 9.21 -20.94 18.02
CA GLU A 845 9.21 -20.04 19.16
C GLU A 845 7.91 -20.22 19.95
N THR A 846 8.04 -20.41 21.25
CA THR A 846 6.94 -20.66 22.20
C THR A 846 7.15 -19.81 23.45
N GLN A 847 6.05 -19.53 24.15
CA GLN A 847 6.09 -18.82 25.43
C GLN A 847 5.23 -19.57 26.45
N ALA A 848 5.79 -19.78 27.65
CA ALA A 848 5.11 -20.50 28.73
C ALA A 848 3.79 -19.81 29.08
N GLY A 849 2.73 -20.62 29.20
CA GLY A 849 1.39 -20.16 29.49
C GLY A 849 0.66 -19.52 28.30
N LYS A 850 1.24 -19.56 27.10
CA LYS A 850 0.60 -19.03 25.89
C LYS A 850 0.44 -20.06 24.79
N GLY A 851 -0.69 -20.02 24.08
CA GLY A 851 -0.96 -20.90 22.94
C GLY A 851 -0.90 -22.40 23.26
N GLY A 852 -1.10 -22.77 24.53
CA GLY A 852 -1.04 -24.15 25.00
C GLY A 852 0.36 -24.65 25.39
N TYR A 853 1.41 -23.83 25.28
CA TYR A 853 2.76 -24.25 25.66
C TYR A 853 3.02 -24.11 27.15
N SER A 854 3.62 -25.14 27.73
CA SER A 854 4.09 -25.16 29.13
C SER A 854 5.43 -24.46 29.31
N VAL A 855 6.19 -24.23 28.23
CA VAL A 855 7.56 -23.72 28.28
C VAL A 855 7.81 -22.56 27.33
N THR A 856 8.80 -21.74 27.68
CA THR A 856 9.32 -20.69 26.80
C THR A 856 10.55 -21.22 26.08
N TYR A 857 10.47 -21.31 24.76
CA TYR A 857 11.54 -21.83 23.92
C TYR A 857 11.67 -21.00 22.65
N ARG A 858 12.90 -20.80 22.17
CA ARG A 858 13.19 -20.25 20.85
C ARG A 858 14.46 -20.92 20.34
N ALA A 859 14.49 -21.31 19.07
CA ALA A 859 15.71 -21.80 18.43
C ALA A 859 16.81 -20.74 18.52
N GLN A 860 18.04 -21.15 18.82
CA GLN A 860 19.18 -20.23 18.97
C GLN A 860 20.45 -20.84 18.39
N ALA A 861 21.34 -19.98 17.88
CA ALA A 861 22.66 -20.41 17.43
C ALA A 861 23.44 -20.95 18.62
N GLU A 862 24.21 -22.00 18.39
CA GLU A 862 25.07 -22.59 19.40
C GLU A 862 26.49 -22.68 18.88
N SER A 863 27.45 -22.40 19.74
CA SER A 863 28.84 -22.36 19.33
C SER A 863 29.76 -22.69 20.49
N ASN A 864 30.71 -23.60 20.23
CA ASN A 864 31.74 -23.96 21.19
C ASN A 864 33.13 -23.82 20.54
N ALA A 865 34.17 -24.35 21.18
CA ALA A 865 35.54 -24.27 20.68
C ALA A 865 35.75 -25.06 19.37
N LEU A 866 34.94 -26.10 19.13
CA LEU A 866 35.11 -27.07 18.05
C LEU A 866 34.09 -26.88 16.92
N SER A 867 32.87 -26.44 17.24
CA SER A 867 31.73 -26.37 16.31
C SER A 867 31.01 -25.02 16.28
N GLN A 868 30.33 -24.75 15.16
CA GLN A 868 29.40 -23.64 14.99
C GLN A 868 28.09 -24.13 14.34
N LEU A 869 27.00 -24.06 15.12
CA LEU A 869 25.65 -24.42 14.70
C LEU A 869 24.79 -23.16 14.61
N ASN A 870 24.09 -23.01 13.50
CA ASN A 870 23.08 -21.97 13.37
C ASN A 870 21.72 -22.44 13.91
N PRO A 871 20.76 -21.54 14.22
CA PRO A 871 19.55 -21.88 14.95
C PRO A 871 18.74 -23.05 14.37
N GLY A 872 18.68 -23.17 13.03
CA GLY A 872 17.99 -24.28 12.38
C GLY A 872 18.62 -25.66 12.68
N ALA A 873 19.95 -25.73 12.81
CA ALA A 873 20.65 -26.95 13.20
C ALA A 873 20.46 -27.25 14.70
N SER A 874 20.57 -26.22 15.56
CA SER A 874 20.38 -26.38 17.00
C SER A 874 18.99 -26.90 17.35
N GLN A 875 17.95 -26.44 16.64
CA GLN A 875 16.58 -26.93 16.86
C GLN A 875 16.43 -28.43 16.53
N CYS A 876 17.12 -28.93 15.50
CA CYS A 876 17.15 -30.36 15.21
C CYS A 876 17.75 -31.14 16.39
N PHE A 877 18.87 -30.68 16.94
CA PHE A 877 19.50 -31.31 18.10
C PHE A 877 18.67 -31.21 19.38
N ASP A 878 17.98 -30.08 19.59
CA ASP A 878 17.04 -29.92 20.70
C ASP A 878 15.95 -30.99 20.67
N CYS A 879 15.54 -31.47 19.49
CA CYS A 879 14.62 -32.61 19.37
C CYS A 879 15.35 -33.96 19.46
N HIS A 880 16.42 -34.12 18.69
CA HIS A 880 17.07 -35.41 18.46
C HIS A 880 17.85 -35.91 19.67
N GLU A 881 18.34 -35.02 20.53
CA GLU A 881 19.19 -35.37 21.67
C GLU A 881 18.53 -35.12 23.04
N THR A 882 17.41 -34.39 23.08
CA THR A 882 16.60 -34.26 24.30
C THR A 882 15.65 -35.45 24.42
N ARG A 883 15.72 -36.19 25.51
CA ARG A 883 14.91 -37.41 25.71
C ARG A 883 13.42 -37.11 25.82
N SER A 884 13.05 -36.24 26.75
CA SER A 884 11.66 -35.91 27.06
C SER A 884 11.44 -34.40 27.10
N ALA A 885 10.20 -33.96 26.84
CA ALA A 885 9.80 -32.58 27.03
C ALA A 885 10.13 -32.06 28.44
N GLY A 886 10.54 -30.80 28.54
CA GLY A 886 11.08 -30.14 29.72
C GLY A 886 11.35 -28.68 29.39
N GLU A 887 12.59 -28.19 29.55
CA GLU A 887 12.99 -26.86 29.05
C GLU A 887 12.78 -26.69 27.53
N LYS A 888 12.75 -27.81 26.81
CA LYS A 888 12.35 -27.89 25.40
C LYS A 888 10.93 -28.47 25.31
N PRO A 889 10.09 -27.98 24.37
CA PRO A 889 8.70 -28.44 24.22
C PRO A 889 8.54 -29.91 23.78
N TRP A 890 9.59 -30.58 23.30
CA TRP A 890 9.54 -31.95 22.78
C TRP A 890 10.83 -32.71 23.06
N GLY A 891 10.85 -34.00 22.73
CA GLY A 891 12.03 -34.87 22.81
C GLY A 891 11.87 -36.18 22.02
N PHE A 892 12.98 -36.86 21.71
CA PHE A 892 12.97 -38.04 20.84
C PHE A 892 12.13 -39.21 21.39
N GLU A 893 12.05 -39.37 22.72
CA GLU A 893 11.24 -40.42 23.35
C GLU A 893 9.80 -39.91 23.55
N SER A 894 9.63 -38.72 24.11
CA SER A 894 8.29 -38.20 24.44
C SER A 894 7.43 -37.84 23.22
N THR A 895 8.06 -37.53 22.08
CA THR A 895 7.37 -37.06 20.87
C THR A 895 7.31 -38.14 19.79
N PHE A 896 8.42 -38.83 19.54
CA PHE A 896 8.52 -39.86 18.51
C PHE A 896 8.39 -41.28 19.08
N GLY A 897 8.99 -41.54 20.24
CA GLY A 897 9.04 -42.86 20.88
C GLY A 897 10.35 -43.63 20.64
N ALA A 898 11.43 -42.95 20.23
CA ALA A 898 12.73 -43.60 20.11
C ALA A 898 13.32 -43.94 21.49
N SER A 899 14.11 -45.02 21.55
CA SER A 899 14.74 -45.49 22.79
C SER A 899 16.09 -44.80 23.06
N GLU A 900 16.71 -44.23 22.04
CA GLU A 900 18.03 -43.58 22.08
C GLU A 900 18.03 -42.27 21.28
N PRO A 901 18.97 -41.35 21.54
CA PRO A 901 19.13 -40.13 20.75
C PRO A 901 19.26 -40.38 19.25
N ILE A 902 18.62 -39.53 18.43
CA ILE A 902 18.61 -39.61 16.96
C ILE A 902 19.91 -39.01 16.40
N ARG A 903 21.01 -39.76 16.53
CA ARG A 903 22.34 -39.41 16.02
C ARG A 903 22.95 -40.52 15.16
N GLY A 904 23.96 -40.19 14.35
CA GLY A 904 24.73 -41.16 13.58
C GLY A 904 25.80 -41.85 14.44
N TYR A 905 26.23 -43.04 14.03
CA TYR A 905 27.29 -43.81 14.70
C TYR A 905 28.62 -43.05 14.83
N ARG A 906 28.97 -42.26 13.80
CA ARG A 906 30.20 -41.47 13.74
C ARG A 906 30.04 -40.05 14.31
N ASP A 907 28.84 -39.68 14.75
CA ASP A 907 28.50 -38.34 15.18
C ASP A 907 28.66 -38.21 16.71
N SER A 908 29.29 -37.12 17.14
CA SER A 908 29.30 -36.70 18.55
C SER A 908 28.05 -35.87 18.86
N SER A 909 27.69 -35.74 20.15
CA SER A 909 26.57 -34.89 20.56
C SER A 909 26.79 -33.45 20.09
N ARG A 910 25.80 -32.88 19.39
CA ARG A 910 25.87 -31.54 18.79
C ARG A 910 27.14 -31.27 17.97
N PHE A 911 27.79 -32.33 17.47
CA PHE A 911 29.09 -32.29 16.81
C PHE A 911 30.18 -31.60 17.62
N ASP A 912 30.16 -31.70 18.95
CA ASP A 912 31.12 -31.03 19.84
C ASP A 912 32.51 -31.67 19.85
N GLY A 913 32.72 -32.79 19.13
CA GLY A 913 33.99 -33.48 19.06
C GLY A 913 34.27 -34.45 20.23
N GLY A 914 33.29 -34.65 21.12
CA GLY A 914 33.31 -35.61 22.22
C GLY A 914 33.26 -37.08 21.77
N ASP A 915 32.82 -37.96 22.65
CA ASP A 915 32.73 -39.39 22.37
C ASP A 915 31.63 -39.72 21.35
N ASN A 916 31.92 -40.66 20.47
CA ASN A 916 31.00 -41.21 19.47
C ASN A 916 31.15 -42.74 19.42
N GLY A 917 30.31 -43.41 18.63
CA GLY A 917 30.32 -44.88 18.55
C GLY A 917 31.66 -45.45 18.09
N VAL A 918 32.32 -44.80 17.13
CA VAL A 918 33.64 -45.23 16.61
C VAL A 918 34.73 -45.20 17.69
N LYS A 919 34.78 -44.12 18.49
CA LYS A 919 35.74 -43.98 19.59
C LYS A 919 35.44 -44.96 20.73
N GLY A 920 34.16 -45.26 20.97
CA GLY A 920 33.75 -46.24 21.96
C GLY A 920 34.08 -47.69 21.57
N ARG A 921 34.07 -47.99 20.27
CA ARG A 921 34.38 -49.34 19.74
C ARG A 921 35.86 -49.66 19.75
N TRP A 922 36.72 -48.69 19.41
CA TRP A 922 38.16 -48.90 19.25
C TRP A 922 38.98 -48.11 20.27
N ALA A 923 39.64 -48.81 21.20
CA ALA A 923 40.46 -48.19 22.25
C ALA A 923 41.55 -47.25 21.70
N PHE A 924 42.18 -47.58 20.57
CA PHE A 924 43.24 -46.76 19.96
C PHE A 924 42.73 -45.45 19.30
N MET A 925 41.42 -45.34 19.12
CA MET A 925 40.76 -44.11 18.66
C MET A 925 40.33 -43.23 19.85
N ALA A 926 40.39 -43.74 21.09
CA ALA A 926 40.16 -42.95 22.29
C ALA A 926 41.20 -41.83 22.38
N GLY A 927 40.77 -40.60 22.68
CA GLY A 927 41.65 -39.43 22.79
C GLY A 927 41.89 -38.61 21.52
N LYS A 928 41.39 -39.02 20.34
CA LYS A 928 41.40 -38.14 19.16
C LYS A 928 40.48 -36.94 19.40
N THR A 929 41.01 -35.72 19.29
CA THR A 929 40.20 -34.50 19.26
C THR A 929 39.25 -34.58 18.06
N GLY A 930 37.95 -34.68 18.33
CA GLY A 930 36.95 -34.70 17.27
C GLY A 930 36.90 -33.34 16.62
N ILE A 931 37.14 -33.29 15.31
CA ILE A 931 36.95 -32.09 14.49
C ILE A 931 35.53 -32.16 13.95
N SER A 932 34.72 -31.11 14.16
CA SER A 932 33.30 -31.06 13.80
C SER A 932 33.03 -30.93 12.30
N GLY A 933 33.74 -31.67 11.45
CA GLY A 933 33.48 -31.79 10.02
C GLY A 933 33.26 -30.47 9.28
N HIS A 934 32.13 -30.36 8.56
CA HIS A 934 31.67 -29.12 7.89
C HIS A 934 31.22 -28.00 8.84
N PHE A 935 31.06 -28.30 10.13
CA PHE A 935 30.65 -27.38 11.18
C PHE A 935 31.84 -26.94 12.06
N SER A 936 33.05 -27.38 11.70
CA SER A 936 34.25 -27.21 12.49
C SER A 936 34.82 -25.80 12.44
N LYS A 937 35.21 -25.28 13.60
CA LYS A 937 36.04 -24.08 13.72
C LYS A 937 37.54 -24.33 13.59
N LEU A 938 37.96 -25.59 13.68
CA LEU A 938 39.37 -25.99 13.63
C LEU A 938 39.83 -26.44 12.24
N SER A 939 38.90 -26.68 11.31
CA SER A 939 39.24 -27.11 9.96
C SER A 939 39.90 -25.96 9.18
N PRO A 940 41.07 -26.18 8.54
CA PRO A 940 41.67 -25.16 7.69
C PRO A 940 40.75 -24.83 6.49
N PRO A 941 40.81 -23.58 5.96
CA PRO A 941 40.04 -23.18 4.79
C PRO A 941 40.29 -24.11 3.60
N LEU A 942 39.29 -24.26 2.74
CA LEU A 942 39.46 -25.01 1.49
C LEU A 942 40.45 -24.29 0.56
N ASP A 943 41.33 -25.07 -0.08
CA ASP A 943 42.29 -24.54 -1.07
C ASP A 943 41.58 -23.89 -2.27
N ASN A 944 40.32 -24.27 -2.54
CA ASN A 944 39.44 -23.68 -3.52
C ASN A 944 38.10 -23.32 -2.85
N PRO A 945 37.45 -22.19 -3.22
CA PRO A 945 36.13 -21.84 -2.70
C PRO A 945 35.11 -22.96 -2.97
N ALA A 946 34.27 -23.26 -1.98
CA ALA A 946 33.15 -24.16 -2.18
C ALA A 946 32.14 -23.53 -3.15
N GLY A 947 31.53 -24.35 -4.02
CA GLY A 947 30.48 -23.91 -4.93
C GLY A 947 29.20 -23.46 -4.23
N ARG A 948 28.95 -23.99 -3.02
CA ARG A 948 27.86 -23.61 -2.11
C ARG A 948 28.32 -23.75 -0.67
N GLN A 949 27.79 -22.92 0.23
CA GLN A 949 28.13 -22.93 1.65
C GLN A 949 27.08 -23.66 2.49
N VAL A 950 27.53 -24.37 3.53
CA VAL A 950 26.65 -25.10 4.48
C VAL A 950 26.03 -24.16 5.51
N ASN A 951 26.67 -23.02 5.79
CA ASN A 951 26.21 -21.99 6.71
C ASN A 951 25.79 -22.54 8.09
N GLY A 952 26.48 -23.57 8.60
CA GLY A 952 26.15 -24.16 9.90
C GLY A 952 24.73 -24.72 10.01
N LEU A 953 24.09 -25.09 8.89
CA LEU A 953 22.73 -25.64 8.83
C LEU A 953 22.73 -27.10 8.38
N CYS A 954 22.07 -27.97 9.13
CA CYS A 954 21.79 -29.35 8.69
C CYS A 954 20.96 -29.35 7.41
N ALA A 955 20.03 -28.40 7.28
CA ALA A 955 19.15 -28.26 6.13
C ALA A 955 19.87 -27.91 4.83
N ALA A 956 21.15 -27.52 4.84
CA ALA A 956 21.91 -27.32 3.61
C ALA A 956 22.21 -28.65 2.90
N CYS A 957 22.34 -29.74 3.67
CA CYS A 957 22.64 -31.08 3.17
C CYS A 957 21.42 -31.99 3.24
N HIS A 958 20.64 -31.86 4.31
CA HIS A 958 19.49 -32.69 4.59
C HIS A 958 18.17 -31.98 4.28
N ASP A 959 17.17 -32.74 3.86
CA ASP A 959 15.80 -32.25 3.82
C ASP A 959 14.95 -33.10 4.78
N PRO A 960 14.59 -32.60 5.98
CA PRO A 960 13.87 -33.41 6.96
C PRO A 960 12.48 -33.83 6.48
N HIS A 961 11.91 -33.12 5.50
CA HIS A 961 10.59 -33.42 4.95
C HIS A 961 10.63 -34.68 4.09
N GLY A 962 11.71 -34.94 3.36
CA GLY A 962 11.83 -36.15 2.56
C GLY A 962 12.78 -36.04 1.38
N VAL A 963 12.98 -37.16 0.69
CA VAL A 963 13.77 -37.25 -0.54
C VAL A 963 13.01 -36.58 -1.67
N SER A 964 13.71 -35.81 -2.48
CA SER A 964 13.11 -35.15 -3.65
C SER A 964 12.54 -36.18 -4.66
N PRO A 965 11.28 -36.00 -5.13
CA PRO A 965 10.73 -36.71 -6.28
C PRO A 965 11.53 -36.56 -7.58
N THR A 966 12.26 -35.45 -7.76
CA THR A 966 12.99 -35.20 -9.03
C THR A 966 14.15 -36.17 -9.24
N LEU A 967 14.55 -36.91 -8.20
CA LEU A 967 15.57 -37.95 -8.30
C LEU A 967 15.06 -39.22 -9.01
N GLY A 968 13.75 -39.39 -9.20
CA GLY A 968 13.20 -40.56 -9.88
C GLY A 968 13.65 -41.88 -9.25
N SER A 969 14.23 -42.78 -10.05
CA SER A 969 14.78 -44.06 -9.56
C SER A 969 15.94 -43.92 -8.57
N ASP A 970 16.60 -42.75 -8.53
CA ASP A 970 17.73 -42.48 -7.66
C ASP A 970 17.32 -42.01 -6.27
N GLN A 971 16.02 -41.86 -5.98
CA GLN A 971 15.51 -41.58 -4.63
C GLN A 971 16.04 -42.55 -3.58
N GLN A 972 16.29 -43.80 -3.97
CA GLN A 972 16.90 -44.80 -3.10
C GLN A 972 18.28 -44.38 -2.55
N TYR A 973 19.07 -43.60 -3.29
CA TYR A 973 20.36 -43.08 -2.83
C TYR A 973 20.24 -41.76 -2.08
N GLY A 974 19.03 -41.22 -1.96
CA GLY A 974 18.72 -40.04 -1.16
C GLY A 974 18.54 -40.34 0.33
N VAL A 975 18.79 -41.57 0.82
CA VAL A 975 18.66 -41.92 2.25
C VAL A 975 20.04 -42.15 2.90
N PRO A 976 20.33 -41.61 4.10
CA PRO A 976 19.50 -40.65 4.86
C PRO A 976 19.25 -39.38 4.04
N LEU A 977 18.13 -38.70 4.28
CA LEU A 977 17.53 -37.67 3.41
C LEU A 977 18.51 -36.60 2.91
N LEU A 978 19.20 -36.85 1.80
CA LEU A 978 20.28 -36.01 1.29
C LEU A 978 19.84 -35.32 -0.01
N LYS A 979 20.08 -34.01 -0.08
CA LYS A 979 19.73 -33.19 -1.24
C LYS A 979 20.62 -33.55 -2.42
N GLY A 980 20.07 -34.23 -3.43
CA GLY A 980 20.80 -34.52 -4.66
C GLY A 980 21.59 -35.84 -4.68
N THR A 981 21.32 -36.77 -3.76
CA THR A 981 21.89 -38.16 -3.64
C THR A 981 23.27 -38.30 -2.99
N TRP A 982 23.44 -39.42 -2.26
CA TRP A 982 24.70 -39.88 -1.67
C TRP A 982 24.63 -41.37 -1.25
N LEU A 983 25.53 -42.21 -1.75
CA LEU A 983 25.55 -43.64 -1.41
C LEU A 983 26.15 -43.85 -0.01
N THR A 984 25.42 -44.53 0.88
CA THR A 984 25.98 -44.94 2.17
C THR A 984 27.14 -45.92 1.95
N ASP A 985 28.22 -45.76 2.72
CA ASP A 985 29.43 -46.60 2.66
C ASP A 985 29.07 -48.10 2.75
N PRO A 986 29.30 -48.90 1.68
CA PRO A 986 28.96 -50.31 1.65
C PRO A 986 30.02 -51.19 2.33
N TYR A 987 31.20 -50.65 2.61
CA TYR A 987 32.32 -51.40 3.17
C TYR A 987 32.20 -51.49 4.69
N LYS A 988 32.70 -52.59 5.24
CA LYS A 988 32.97 -52.68 6.68
C LYS A 988 33.98 -51.63 7.10
N GLU A 989 33.96 -51.26 8.38
CA GLU A 989 34.86 -50.28 8.95
C GLU A 989 36.33 -50.67 8.75
N ASP A 990 37.13 -49.70 8.29
CA ASP A 990 38.58 -49.90 8.18
C ASP A 990 39.23 -49.72 9.55
N HIS A 991 39.98 -50.74 9.98
CA HIS A 991 40.87 -50.64 11.13
C HIS A 991 42.23 -51.27 10.80
N PRO A 992 43.33 -50.76 11.36
CA PRO A 992 44.61 -51.44 11.30
C PRO A 992 44.47 -52.81 11.98
N GLN A 993 44.91 -53.89 11.31
CA GLN A 993 44.85 -55.22 11.91
C GLN A 993 45.92 -55.37 12.99
N THR A 994 45.53 -55.94 14.12
CA THR A 994 46.45 -56.47 15.13
C THR A 994 46.97 -57.84 14.70
N ASP A 995 48.29 -58.00 14.63
CA ASP A 995 48.91 -59.31 14.48
C ASP A 995 48.83 -60.04 15.83
N VAL A 996 47.73 -60.76 16.07
CA VAL A 996 47.50 -61.46 17.34
C VAL A 996 47.74 -62.95 17.14
N ARG A 997 48.99 -63.44 17.29
CA ARG A 997 49.34 -64.73 17.96
C ARG A 997 50.85 -65.07 17.99
N PRO A 998 51.27 -65.94 18.94
CA PRO A 998 52.68 -66.21 19.23
C PRO A 998 53.37 -67.04 18.14
N ARG A 999 54.71 -66.88 18.08
CA ARG A 999 55.73 -67.35 17.11
C ARG A 999 55.63 -68.75 16.45
N SER A 1000 54.65 -69.62 16.73
CA SER A 1000 54.68 -71.03 16.33
C SER A 1000 53.60 -71.52 15.35
N ALA A 1001 52.63 -70.70 14.94
CA ALA A 1001 51.64 -71.09 13.92
C ALA A 1001 51.96 -70.44 12.56
N GLN A 1002 51.98 -71.22 11.47
CA GLN A 1002 52.23 -70.69 10.13
C GLN A 1002 51.17 -69.64 9.74
N PRO A 1003 51.59 -68.49 9.18
CA PRO A 1003 50.68 -67.42 8.78
C PRO A 1003 49.86 -67.81 7.55
N GLN A 1004 48.54 -67.68 7.64
CA GLN A 1004 47.69 -67.42 6.48
C GLN A 1004 47.11 -66.00 6.59
N LEU A 1005 47.98 -64.99 6.54
CA LEU A 1005 47.59 -63.72 5.94
C LEU A 1005 47.60 -63.94 4.42
N THR A 1006 46.49 -64.43 3.88
CA THR A 1006 46.31 -64.54 2.43
C THR A 1006 46.28 -63.14 1.82
N SER A 1007 46.80 -62.98 0.60
CA SER A 1007 46.72 -61.75 -0.22
C SER A 1007 45.33 -61.14 -0.37
N SER A 1008 44.28 -61.82 0.10
CA SER A 1008 42.88 -61.40 0.08
C SER A 1008 42.53 -60.27 1.06
N HIS A 1009 43.45 -59.83 1.93
CA HIS A 1009 43.14 -58.85 2.99
C HIS A 1009 43.43 -57.38 2.62
N VAL A 1010 44.07 -57.14 1.47
CA VAL A 1010 44.55 -55.81 1.02
C VAL A 1010 43.84 -55.30 -0.25
N GLN A 1011 42.90 -56.07 -0.79
CA GLN A 1011 42.08 -55.69 -1.93
C GLN A 1011 40.65 -55.47 -1.47
N ILE A 1012 40.38 -54.28 -0.94
CA ILE A 1012 39.12 -53.92 -0.25
C ILE A 1012 37.89 -54.21 -1.14
N ASP A 1013 37.95 -53.85 -2.43
CA ASP A 1013 36.86 -54.16 -3.39
C ASP A 1013 36.72 -55.67 -3.63
N ARG A 1014 37.82 -56.42 -3.75
CA ARG A 1014 37.77 -57.88 -3.93
C ARG A 1014 37.19 -58.59 -2.70
N LYS A 1015 37.46 -58.08 -1.50
CA LYS A 1015 36.89 -58.58 -0.25
C LYS A 1015 35.40 -58.28 -0.15
N ALA A 1016 34.99 -57.09 -0.55
CA ALA A 1016 33.60 -56.64 -0.50
C ALA A 1016 32.73 -57.30 -1.59
N PHE A 1017 33.23 -57.40 -2.83
CA PHE A 1017 32.45 -57.76 -4.01
C PHE A 1017 32.91 -59.04 -4.75
N GLY A 1018 33.94 -59.74 -4.27
CA GLY A 1018 34.43 -60.99 -4.86
C GLY A 1018 35.42 -60.82 -6.02
N ASP A 1019 35.58 -61.85 -6.86
CA ASP A 1019 36.60 -61.89 -7.92
C ASP A 1019 36.44 -60.75 -8.95
N LEU A 1020 37.54 -60.00 -9.15
CA LEU A 1020 37.59 -58.81 -10.02
C LEU A 1020 37.74 -59.15 -11.51
N THR A 1021 37.89 -60.42 -11.88
CA THR A 1021 37.95 -60.87 -13.29
C THR A 1021 36.70 -60.49 -14.11
N ASN A 1022 35.59 -60.17 -13.45
CA ASN A 1022 34.34 -59.67 -14.05
C ASN A 1022 33.92 -58.23 -13.62
N ARG A 1023 34.84 -57.43 -13.04
CA ARG A 1023 34.59 -56.01 -12.63
C ARG A 1023 33.35 -55.78 -11.74
N THR A 1024 33.06 -56.65 -10.77
CA THR A 1024 32.02 -56.39 -9.76
C THR A 1024 32.50 -55.31 -8.77
N HIS A 1025 32.31 -54.04 -9.12
CA HIS A 1025 32.46 -52.90 -8.21
C HIS A 1025 31.07 -52.33 -7.89
N ILE A 1026 31.01 -51.24 -7.13
CA ILE A 1026 29.77 -50.45 -7.05
C ILE A 1026 29.26 -50.15 -8.46
N SER A 1027 27.96 -50.24 -8.68
CA SER A 1027 27.31 -50.09 -9.99
C SER A 1027 26.92 -48.65 -10.29
N GLU A 1028 26.79 -47.81 -9.26
CA GLU A 1028 26.32 -46.43 -9.32
C GLU A 1028 27.33 -45.47 -9.98
N SER A 1029 26.84 -44.46 -10.67
CA SER A 1029 27.64 -43.37 -11.22
C SER A 1029 28.03 -42.33 -10.15
N PRO A 1030 29.04 -41.48 -10.40
CA PRO A 1030 29.34 -40.35 -9.52
C PRO A 1030 28.15 -39.46 -9.21
N GLN A 1031 27.24 -39.27 -10.16
CA GLN A 1031 26.04 -38.48 -9.97
C GLN A 1031 25.09 -39.11 -8.94
N GLN A 1032 25.03 -40.44 -8.89
CA GLN A 1032 24.17 -41.21 -7.96
C GLN A 1032 24.77 -41.35 -6.56
N PHE A 1033 26.10 -41.51 -6.44
CA PHE A 1033 26.74 -41.72 -5.14
C PHE A 1033 27.32 -40.45 -4.50
N ALA A 1034 27.63 -39.40 -5.27
CA ALA A 1034 28.29 -38.20 -4.76
C ALA A 1034 27.46 -36.92 -4.91
N GLY A 1035 26.33 -36.94 -5.63
CA GLY A 1035 25.65 -35.78 -6.18
C GLY A 1035 25.60 -34.53 -5.29
N LEU A 1036 25.23 -34.64 -4.00
CA LEU A 1036 25.26 -33.52 -3.05
C LEU A 1036 26.64 -32.87 -2.94
N CYS A 1037 27.68 -33.67 -2.71
CA CYS A 1037 29.03 -33.15 -2.49
C CYS A 1037 29.61 -32.48 -3.72
N LEU A 1038 29.26 -32.91 -4.92
CA LEU A 1038 29.70 -32.26 -6.15
C LEU A 1038 29.09 -30.87 -6.36
N GLY A 1039 27.95 -30.58 -5.72
CA GLY A 1039 27.38 -29.23 -5.67
C GLY A 1039 28.21 -28.24 -4.86
N CYS A 1040 28.94 -28.71 -3.85
CA CYS A 1040 29.81 -27.89 -3.01
C CYS A 1040 31.30 -28.01 -3.40
N HIS A 1041 31.72 -29.17 -3.88
CA HIS A 1041 33.10 -29.52 -4.24
C HIS A 1041 33.16 -30.02 -5.69
N PRO A 1042 33.33 -29.11 -6.66
CA PRO A 1042 33.37 -29.47 -8.07
C PRO A 1042 34.50 -30.46 -8.37
N GLN A 1043 34.21 -31.54 -9.12
CA GLN A 1043 35.18 -32.60 -9.45
C GLN A 1043 36.48 -32.03 -10.05
N GLN A 1044 36.36 -31.06 -10.97
CA GLN A 1044 37.50 -30.40 -11.64
C GLN A 1044 38.48 -29.71 -10.66
N ASN A 1045 38.00 -29.34 -9.47
CA ASN A 1045 38.81 -28.74 -8.42
C ASN A 1045 39.47 -29.80 -7.52
N LEU A 1046 39.06 -31.06 -7.63
CA LEU A 1046 39.54 -32.16 -6.80
C LEU A 1046 40.53 -33.04 -7.57
N THR A 1047 40.29 -33.27 -8.86
CA THR A 1047 41.16 -34.02 -9.76
C THR A 1047 41.21 -33.42 -11.16
N ALA A 1048 42.37 -33.54 -11.81
CA ALA A 1048 42.59 -33.16 -13.21
C ALA A 1048 42.09 -34.22 -14.20
N GLY A 1049 41.62 -35.39 -13.73
CA GLY A 1049 41.17 -36.51 -14.58
C GLY A 1049 42.28 -37.17 -15.41
N MET A 1050 43.52 -36.68 -15.30
CA MET A 1050 44.71 -37.25 -15.94
C MET A 1050 45.42 -38.18 -14.98
N ASP A 1051 45.40 -39.47 -15.31
CA ASP A 1051 46.03 -40.51 -14.49
C ASP A 1051 47.50 -40.20 -14.23
N LYS A 1052 47.90 -40.31 -12.96
CA LYS A 1052 49.31 -40.27 -12.53
C LYS A 1052 50.01 -38.92 -12.76
N SER A 1053 49.26 -37.83 -12.91
CA SER A 1053 49.81 -36.50 -13.19
C SER A 1053 50.36 -35.75 -11.97
N GLN A 1054 50.02 -36.17 -10.74
CA GLN A 1054 50.45 -35.53 -9.48
C GLN A 1054 51.13 -36.51 -8.50
N PRO A 1055 51.96 -36.01 -7.54
CA PRO A 1055 52.67 -36.85 -6.57
C PRO A 1055 51.75 -37.76 -5.75
N PHE A 1056 52.33 -38.86 -5.25
CA PHE A 1056 51.68 -39.78 -4.32
C PHE A 1056 51.18 -39.06 -3.06
N GLY A 1057 49.97 -39.40 -2.61
CA GLY A 1057 49.30 -38.74 -1.47
C GLY A 1057 48.70 -37.36 -1.77
N SER A 1058 48.87 -36.82 -2.98
CA SER A 1058 48.23 -35.56 -3.37
C SER A 1058 46.71 -35.70 -3.47
N ARG A 1059 46.00 -34.57 -3.31
CA ARG A 1059 44.54 -34.49 -3.46
C ARG A 1059 44.08 -35.12 -4.78
N ASP A 1060 44.70 -34.74 -5.90
CA ASP A 1060 44.37 -35.27 -7.22
C ASP A 1060 44.52 -36.80 -7.27
N ARG A 1061 45.66 -37.30 -6.78
CA ARG A 1061 45.98 -38.73 -6.82
C ARG A 1061 45.02 -39.59 -5.97
N VAL A 1062 44.59 -39.08 -4.82
CA VAL A 1062 43.63 -39.77 -3.94
C VAL A 1062 42.24 -39.80 -4.57
N HIS A 1063 41.82 -38.70 -5.20
CA HIS A 1063 40.49 -38.60 -5.83
C HIS A 1063 40.37 -39.45 -7.12
N GLN A 1064 41.48 -39.87 -7.74
CA GLN A 1064 41.48 -40.86 -8.83
C GLN A 1064 41.02 -42.27 -8.40
N ALA A 1065 40.91 -42.55 -7.09
CA ALA A 1065 40.34 -43.81 -6.58
C ALA A 1065 38.80 -43.80 -6.54
N VAL A 1066 38.17 -42.64 -6.75
CA VAL A 1066 36.71 -42.52 -6.90
C VAL A 1066 36.31 -43.11 -8.25
N LYS A 1067 35.23 -43.89 -8.26
CA LYS A 1067 34.75 -44.54 -9.48
C LYS A 1067 34.55 -43.51 -10.61
N GLY A 1068 35.21 -43.74 -11.74
CA GLY A 1068 35.09 -42.90 -12.94
C GLY A 1068 35.88 -41.59 -12.92
N TRP A 1069 36.72 -41.34 -11.92
CA TRP A 1069 37.54 -40.12 -11.81
C TRP A 1069 39.01 -40.32 -12.24
N GLY A 1070 39.39 -41.56 -12.51
CA GLY A 1070 40.65 -41.99 -13.10
C GLY A 1070 40.56 -43.45 -13.57
N SER A 1071 41.59 -43.95 -14.25
CA SER A 1071 41.66 -45.35 -14.69
C SER A 1071 42.28 -46.23 -13.60
N ASN A 1072 41.44 -46.71 -12.68
CA ASN A 1072 41.85 -47.62 -11.60
C ASN A 1072 41.34 -49.06 -11.84
N ALA A 1073 42.24 -50.03 -11.82
CA ALA A 1073 41.93 -51.45 -12.04
C ALA A 1073 41.60 -52.24 -10.76
N GLU A 1074 41.93 -51.72 -9.57
CA GLU A 1074 41.74 -52.42 -8.29
C GLU A 1074 40.68 -51.77 -7.40
N HIS A 1075 40.37 -50.48 -7.62
CA HIS A 1075 39.46 -49.73 -6.76
C HIS A 1075 38.47 -48.86 -7.53
N SER A 1076 37.22 -48.81 -7.05
CA SER A 1076 36.17 -47.93 -7.55
C SER A 1076 35.27 -47.47 -6.40
N PHE A 1077 35.79 -46.57 -5.56
CA PHE A 1077 35.11 -46.18 -4.33
C PHE A 1077 34.02 -45.13 -4.53
N PRO A 1078 32.96 -45.15 -3.70
CA PRO A 1078 32.09 -44.00 -3.51
C PRO A 1078 32.74 -43.00 -2.55
N CYS A 1079 32.36 -41.72 -2.62
CA CYS A 1079 32.90 -40.68 -1.73
C CYS A 1079 32.73 -41.00 -0.23
N ALA A 1080 31.66 -41.70 0.13
CA ALA A 1080 31.34 -42.08 1.51
C ALA A 1080 32.36 -43.03 2.16
N LYS A 1081 33.14 -43.78 1.37
CA LYS A 1081 34.21 -44.63 1.87
C LYS A 1081 35.30 -43.78 2.54
N CYS A 1082 35.63 -42.64 1.93
CA CYS A 1082 36.73 -41.80 2.37
C CYS A 1082 36.28 -40.65 3.28
N HIS A 1083 35.07 -40.11 3.06
CA HIS A 1083 34.62 -38.86 3.68
C HIS A 1083 33.43 -39.01 4.63
N GLN A 1084 33.52 -38.37 5.80
CA GLN A 1084 32.42 -38.20 6.75
C GLN A 1084 32.05 -36.72 6.89
N PRO A 1085 30.77 -36.36 6.71
CA PRO A 1085 30.35 -34.96 6.63
C PRO A 1085 30.31 -34.23 7.98
N HIS A 1086 30.04 -34.94 9.09
CA HIS A 1086 29.66 -34.33 10.36
C HIS A 1086 30.79 -34.23 11.39
N SER A 1087 31.43 -35.35 11.72
CA SER A 1087 32.48 -35.41 12.74
C SER A 1087 33.62 -36.27 12.22
N SER A 1088 34.85 -35.75 12.31
CA SER A 1088 36.04 -36.43 11.85
C SER A 1088 37.15 -36.43 12.88
N GLY A 1089 37.80 -37.58 13.07
CA GLY A 1089 39.01 -37.68 13.87
C GLY A 1089 40.29 -37.25 13.13
N LEU A 1090 40.15 -36.76 11.90
CA LEU A 1090 41.24 -36.40 10.98
C LEU A 1090 40.93 -35.09 10.23
N PRO A 1091 41.94 -34.35 9.75
CA PRO A 1091 41.73 -33.19 8.87
C PRO A 1091 40.93 -33.54 7.61
N ARG A 1092 40.23 -32.54 7.04
CA ARG A 1092 39.56 -32.63 5.73
C ARG A 1092 38.51 -33.75 5.60
N LEU A 1093 37.73 -33.99 6.66
CA LEU A 1093 36.58 -34.91 6.66
C LEU A 1093 36.93 -36.40 6.48
N MET A 1094 38.20 -36.79 6.62
CA MET A 1094 38.63 -38.16 6.33
C MET A 1094 38.16 -39.17 7.40
N ARG A 1095 37.61 -40.30 6.96
CA ARG A 1095 37.18 -41.40 7.84
C ARG A 1095 38.34 -42.27 8.33
N THR A 1096 39.41 -42.39 7.55
CA THR A 1096 40.53 -43.30 7.82
C THR A 1096 41.89 -42.66 7.53
N ASN A 1097 42.90 -43.01 8.33
CA ASN A 1097 44.32 -42.68 8.15
C ASN A 1097 45.17 -43.96 8.05
N CYS A 1098 44.63 -45.05 7.49
CA CYS A 1098 45.33 -46.34 7.38
C CYS A 1098 46.64 -46.30 6.56
N LEU A 1099 46.94 -45.16 5.92
CA LEU A 1099 48.17 -44.90 5.18
C LEU A 1099 49.31 -44.34 6.04
N ASP A 1100 49.03 -43.90 7.27
CA ASP A 1100 50.08 -43.53 8.22
C ASP A 1100 50.63 -44.79 8.88
N TRP A 1101 51.83 -45.18 8.47
CA TRP A 1101 52.51 -46.36 8.96
C TRP A 1101 52.73 -46.34 10.49
N LYS A 1102 52.66 -45.17 11.13
CA LYS A 1102 52.72 -45.01 12.59
C LYS A 1102 51.49 -45.56 13.32
N HIS A 1103 50.39 -45.82 12.61
CA HIS A 1103 49.13 -46.33 13.19
C HIS A 1103 48.98 -47.87 13.11
N ARG A 1104 50.04 -48.60 12.76
CA ARG A 1104 50.02 -50.07 12.70
C ARG A 1104 49.95 -50.68 14.11
N GLY A 1105 49.12 -51.72 14.28
CA GLY A 1105 49.01 -52.48 15.53
C GLY A 1105 48.06 -51.90 16.58
N GLU A 1106 47.09 -51.07 16.18
CA GLU A 1106 46.10 -50.46 17.09
C GLU A 1106 46.76 -49.64 18.23
N LEU A 1107 47.84 -48.92 17.92
CA LEU A 1107 48.47 -47.97 18.85
C LEU A 1107 47.74 -46.62 18.84
N GLU A 1108 47.75 -45.92 19.99
CA GLU A 1108 47.17 -44.58 20.12
C GLU A 1108 47.81 -43.59 19.13
N SER A 1109 46.99 -42.69 18.59
CA SER A 1109 47.41 -41.67 17.61
C SER A 1109 48.45 -40.72 18.21
N GLY A 1110 49.67 -40.71 17.67
CA GLY A 1110 50.80 -39.95 18.23
C GLY A 1110 51.67 -40.73 19.22
N GLY A 1111 51.36 -42.02 19.44
CA GLY A 1111 52.21 -42.95 20.17
C GLY A 1111 53.59 -43.15 19.53
N VAL A 1112 54.55 -43.60 20.34
CA VAL A 1112 55.88 -43.94 19.86
C VAL A 1112 55.74 -45.10 18.86
N GLU A 1113 56.41 -44.98 17.72
CA GLU A 1113 56.61 -46.07 16.75
C GLU A 1113 56.89 -47.37 17.51
N PRO A 1114 56.34 -48.54 17.12
CA PRO A 1114 56.75 -49.81 17.70
C PRO A 1114 58.27 -49.90 17.62
N GLY A 1115 58.94 -49.79 18.78
CA GLY A 1115 60.37 -49.54 18.83
C GLY A 1115 61.17 -50.51 17.98
N TRP A 1116 62.19 -49.98 17.30
CA TRP A 1116 63.21 -50.75 16.60
C TRP A 1116 63.89 -51.70 17.60
N TYR A 1117 63.46 -52.97 17.63
CA TYR A 1117 64.22 -54.01 18.30
C TYR A 1117 65.39 -54.42 17.40
N ASP A 1118 66.59 -54.02 17.82
CA ASP A 1118 67.97 -54.36 17.43
C ASP A 1118 68.32 -54.71 15.96
N GLU A 1119 69.54 -54.29 15.58
CA GLU A 1119 70.13 -54.34 14.23
C GLU A 1119 70.28 -55.76 13.61
N GLN A 1120 69.78 -56.81 14.25
CA GLN A 1120 69.83 -58.18 13.70
C GLN A 1120 68.47 -58.86 13.62
N SER A 1121 67.42 -58.23 14.13
CA SER A 1121 66.06 -58.77 14.18
C SER A 1121 65.11 -57.84 13.44
N HIS A 1122 65.16 -57.89 12.10
CA HIS A 1122 64.07 -57.34 11.28
C HIS A 1122 62.72 -57.78 11.90
N PHE A 1123 61.74 -56.87 12.05
CA PHE A 1123 60.32 -57.28 11.97
C PHE A 1123 60.26 -58.34 10.89
N PRO A 1124 59.65 -59.52 11.11
CA PRO A 1124 59.73 -60.57 10.12
C PRO A 1124 59.31 -59.96 8.79
N ARG A 1125 60.30 -59.69 7.93
CA ARG A 1125 60.07 -59.74 6.51
C ARG A 1125 59.37 -61.07 6.41
N LEU A 1126 58.17 -61.07 5.86
CA LEU A 1126 57.57 -62.27 5.32
C LEU A 1126 58.54 -62.73 4.22
N ARG A 1127 59.68 -63.31 4.61
CA ARG A 1127 60.82 -63.64 3.76
C ARG A 1127 60.42 -64.72 2.77
N TYR A 1128 59.23 -65.30 2.93
CA TYR A 1128 58.68 -66.31 2.04
C TYR A 1128 57.16 -66.29 1.78
N ARG A 1129 56.33 -65.38 2.30
CA ARG A 1129 54.89 -65.35 1.96
C ARG A 1129 54.24 -63.98 2.10
N TYR A 1130 53.89 -63.39 0.96
CA TYR A 1130 53.01 -62.24 0.75
C TYR A 1130 53.61 -60.84 1.00
N GLN A 1131 53.38 -59.99 -0.01
CA GLN A 1131 53.87 -58.63 -0.15
C GLN A 1131 53.01 -57.67 0.71
N PRO A 1132 53.62 -56.68 1.39
CA PRO A 1132 52.90 -55.47 1.80
C PRO A 1132 52.25 -54.84 0.56
N CYS A 1133 51.08 -54.18 0.71
CA CYS A 1133 50.32 -53.56 -0.37
C CYS A 1133 51.25 -53.01 -1.48
N HIS A 1134 51.17 -53.59 -2.67
CA HIS A 1134 51.77 -53.09 -3.91
C HIS A 1134 53.31 -52.96 -3.97
N GLN A 1135 54.09 -53.82 -3.28
CA GLN A 1135 55.51 -54.05 -3.63
C GLN A 1135 55.64 -55.16 -4.70
N SER A 1136 56.38 -54.94 -5.79
CA SER A 1136 56.56 -55.98 -6.83
C SER A 1136 57.53 -57.09 -6.41
N PRO A 1137 57.46 -58.28 -7.03
CA PRO A 1137 58.41 -59.39 -6.81
C PRO A 1137 59.82 -59.17 -7.40
N GLY A 1138 60.14 -57.98 -7.93
CA GLY A 1138 61.27 -57.80 -8.84
C GLY A 1138 62.65 -57.51 -8.23
N ALA A 1139 62.76 -57.08 -6.97
CA ALA A 1139 64.04 -56.66 -6.40
C ALA A 1139 64.77 -57.80 -5.67
N LYS A 1140 65.15 -58.87 -6.39
CA LYS A 1140 66.22 -59.74 -5.92
C LYS A 1140 67.56 -59.05 -6.18
N GLY A 1141 68.15 -58.44 -5.16
CA GLY A 1141 69.61 -58.21 -5.10
C GLY A 1141 70.17 -56.82 -5.41
N GLY A 1142 69.42 -55.73 -5.27
CA GLY A 1142 69.98 -54.38 -5.43
C GLY A 1142 70.45 -53.77 -4.11
N THR A 1143 71.76 -53.47 -3.99
CA THR A 1143 72.28 -52.52 -3.00
C THR A 1143 71.76 -51.11 -3.29
N GLU A 1144 71.77 -50.25 -2.27
CA GLU A 1144 70.99 -49.01 -2.11
C GLU A 1144 71.13 -47.91 -3.18
N THR A 1145 71.92 -48.09 -4.23
CA THR A 1145 72.26 -47.03 -5.20
C THR A 1145 71.51 -47.08 -6.54
N TYR A 1146 70.75 -48.14 -6.86
CA TYR A 1146 70.07 -48.26 -8.17
C TYR A 1146 68.65 -48.84 -8.14
N SER A 1147 67.94 -48.77 -7.01
CA SER A 1147 66.50 -49.04 -7.00
C SER A 1147 65.74 -47.71 -6.89
N ASN A 1148 65.00 -47.36 -7.95
CA ASN A 1148 63.98 -46.32 -7.88
C ASN A 1148 62.92 -46.76 -6.85
N TYR A 1149 63.15 -46.47 -5.56
CA TYR A 1149 62.12 -46.55 -4.51
C TYR A 1149 60.94 -45.61 -4.80
N LYS A 1150 61.07 -44.74 -5.81
CA LYS A 1150 60.01 -43.89 -6.36
C LYS A 1150 59.08 -44.60 -7.34
N ASP A 1151 59.42 -45.79 -7.85
CA ASP A 1151 58.65 -46.56 -8.85
C ASP A 1151 58.13 -47.89 -8.29
N GLN A 1152 57.53 -47.86 -7.09
CA GLN A 1152 56.77 -49.00 -6.60
C GLN A 1152 55.54 -49.23 -7.51
N GLN A 1153 54.94 -50.43 -7.53
CA GLN A 1153 53.73 -50.72 -8.35
C GLN A 1153 52.54 -49.79 -8.06
N TRP A 1154 52.63 -48.99 -7.00
CA TRP A 1154 51.85 -47.79 -6.68
C TRP A 1154 51.82 -46.71 -7.78
N ASN A 1155 52.82 -46.67 -8.67
CA ASN A 1155 52.82 -45.83 -9.88
C ASN A 1155 52.03 -46.46 -11.04
N GLN A 1156 51.74 -47.76 -10.99
CA GLN A 1156 50.94 -48.46 -11.99
C GLN A 1156 49.49 -48.66 -11.57
N VAL A 1157 49.22 -48.78 -10.27
CA VAL A 1157 47.90 -49.04 -9.68
C VAL A 1157 47.68 -48.03 -8.54
N THR A 1158 46.56 -47.31 -8.56
CA THR A 1158 46.21 -46.15 -7.70
C THR A 1158 45.88 -46.54 -6.23
N PRO A 1159 45.81 -45.58 -5.28
CA PRO A 1159 46.43 -45.71 -3.96
C PRO A 1159 45.50 -46.21 -2.85
N TRP A 1160 45.81 -47.35 -2.22
CA TRP A 1160 45.56 -47.65 -0.79
C TRP A 1160 46.62 -48.57 -0.21
#